data_AF-A0A5C6CSZ6-F1
#
_entry.id   AF-A0A5C6CSZ6-F1
#
_cell.length_a   1.000
_cell.length_b   1.000
_cell.length_c   1.000
_cell.angle_alpha   90.00
_cell.angle_beta   90.00
_cell.angle_gamma   90.00
#
_symmetry.space_group_name_H-M   'P 1'
#
loop_
_entity.id
_entity.type
_entity.pdbx_description
1 polymer ?
#
loop_
_entity_poly.entity_id
_entity_poly.type
_entity_poly.pdbx_seq_one_letter_code
_entity_poly.pdbx_strand_id
1 'polypeptide(L)'
;MNRSVSIFLLLAITFSPLTCLTAAESNPDQLRIAGIVLKWIRGDRDANISRLFPLVRKAAANGAQIVCTTECFLDGYAIEDKEIPLADFRALGEIIPGGTFYEQLRQLADELDIYLIAGMLESDGDQLYNTAVVLDPQGQLLGKYHKQMLGHESVRVSPGDESSVIETPFGKLGVMICADRSNEEVVQQFCSRGADLLICPSGGMFGPEKNDHILQRRSKENKKYIVFTHPDEFLVTTPEGEIAQRVLLGEKLNLDDDETGTTEDSSGVFFTDFQRRKGAWRASSISKALSQPLLQSGLSKKQVRSYVDARIPKVELPAKKAEWKNEAARLREEFLARVIYQGEAAAWRDAEVKVEWFNTIDEGNGYRIKKFRYEALPGFWIPGLLYEPEVVADKMPVMINPNGHHRGGKAMPYKQRRCINLARRGVLAYNLEFIDMGQLHDGNNKHNRLVQLDLCGTSGVAPFYLALKRGLDIALSHEHADSTRVGVTGLSGGGWQSIWLAALDTRVTVANPVAGYCSIHERVSGDNNIGDAEQIPSDLCSVADYTHLTAMMAPRPLLLTYNAQDDCCFVPTQILEPLETVGRAAYGLLDVDDNFQIHINEDPGTHNFDQDNREALYRFLKQHHFFSDPDIEPVELSISDAEIKSEEELAVPMPANNLTLHELALKLIPSLTSQNSLPAEEATVFQSLDRQRQLLNKIVQRPHYDVKPEFFEREQLKEITISQWRLNVGGHWTIPVVEFDPVDSNRETYILLSDWGKQSMITDVARLVAGRNRVLALDLLGFGEADPGSDPKSYDDVMLMLIATVGDRPLGIQVAQLTAIAQWATRESGEQLPRVFATGPRNSLIGLVAAALETRSIAGIELRQARQSLREIIEQNLKVEDGPEQFCFGLLEQFDVPQLVAMVKPRPIVLGDINGDND
;
A
#
# COMPACT_ATOMS: atom_id res chain seq x y z
N MET A 1 10.74 3.92 80.74
CA MET A 1 9.30 3.90 80.45
C MET A 1 9.11 4.20 78.96
N ASN A 2 8.67 3.18 78.20
CA ASN A 2 7.86 3.16 76.95
C ASN A 2 8.19 4.17 75.80
N ARG A 3 8.24 3.81 74.50
CA ARG A 3 7.84 2.60 73.77
C ARG A 3 8.40 2.67 72.32
N SER A 4 8.90 1.54 71.84
CA SER A 4 8.86 0.95 70.49
C SER A 4 9.38 1.70 69.25
N VAL A 5 10.53 1.22 68.78
CA VAL A 5 11.09 1.33 67.43
C VAL A 5 10.74 0.05 66.67
N SER A 6 10.22 0.13 65.44
CA SER A 6 10.05 -1.01 64.54
C SER A 6 10.96 -0.86 63.33
N ILE A 7 11.94 -1.75 63.25
CA ILE A 7 12.82 -2.03 62.10
C ILE A 7 12.16 -3.17 61.32
N PHE A 8 11.96 -3.01 60.00
CA PHE A 8 11.63 -4.12 59.11
C PHE A 8 12.84 -4.44 58.22
N LEU A 9 13.23 -5.70 58.27
CA LEU A 9 14.36 -6.35 57.61
C LEU A 9 14.21 -6.35 56.07
N LEU A 10 15.26 -5.95 55.35
CA LEU A 10 15.52 -6.38 53.98
C LEU A 10 16.15 -7.79 54.02
N LEU A 11 15.50 -8.78 53.43
CA LEU A 11 16.06 -10.11 53.18
C LEU A 11 16.81 -10.09 51.85
N ALA A 12 18.13 -10.14 51.92
CA ALA A 12 19.01 -10.39 50.78
C ALA A 12 18.95 -11.89 50.43
N ILE A 13 18.36 -12.21 49.27
CA ILE A 13 18.50 -13.53 48.66
C ILE A 13 19.66 -13.46 47.68
N THR A 14 20.71 -14.22 47.99
CA THR A 14 21.91 -14.43 47.18
C THR A 14 21.55 -15.19 45.90
N PHE A 15 21.70 -14.55 44.73
CA PHE A 15 21.70 -15.27 43.45
C PHE A 15 23.03 -16.04 43.31
N SER A 16 22.94 -17.38 43.30
CA SER A 16 24.00 -18.20 42.69
C SER A 16 24.03 -17.92 41.19
N PRO A 17 25.21 -17.88 40.55
CA PRO A 17 25.29 -17.73 39.10
C PRO A 17 24.70 -18.99 38.47
N LEU A 18 23.51 -18.88 37.87
CA LEU A 18 23.08 -19.86 36.89
C LEU A 18 24.09 -19.83 35.76
N THR A 19 24.76 -20.95 35.56
CA THR A 19 25.53 -21.27 34.36
C THR A 19 24.72 -20.88 33.14
N CYS A 20 25.21 -19.87 32.43
CA CYS A 20 24.76 -19.50 31.10
C CYS A 20 24.94 -20.74 30.22
N LEU A 21 23.84 -21.43 29.90
CA LEU A 21 23.82 -22.42 28.83
C LEU A 21 24.09 -21.64 27.54
N THR A 22 25.34 -21.70 27.10
CA THR A 22 25.76 -21.24 25.78
C THR A 22 24.82 -21.85 24.74
N ALA A 23 24.20 -21.01 23.91
CA ALA A 23 23.53 -21.46 22.70
C ALA A 23 24.50 -22.37 21.94
N ALA A 24 24.09 -23.60 21.65
CA ALA A 24 24.91 -24.49 20.85
C ALA A 24 25.13 -23.82 19.49
N GLU A 25 26.39 -23.52 19.16
CA GLU A 25 26.76 -23.03 17.83
C GLU A 25 26.20 -23.99 16.77
N SER A 26 25.27 -23.51 15.94
CA SER A 26 24.71 -24.28 14.84
C SER A 26 25.84 -24.58 13.84
N ASN A 27 26.11 -25.86 13.59
CA ASN A 27 27.07 -26.28 12.57
C ASN A 27 26.49 -25.91 11.18
N PRO A 28 27.15 -25.04 10.38
CA PRO A 28 26.64 -24.56 9.10
C PRO A 28 26.51 -25.67 8.04
N ASP A 29 27.08 -26.85 8.27
CA ASP A 29 26.98 -28.03 7.42
C ASP A 29 25.77 -28.93 7.75
N GLN A 30 24.94 -28.55 8.73
CA GLN A 30 23.79 -29.32 9.18
C GLN A 30 22.46 -28.59 8.96
N LEU A 31 21.41 -29.36 8.66
CA LEU A 31 20.01 -28.94 8.68
C LEU A 31 19.39 -29.39 10.00
N ARG A 32 18.93 -28.46 10.83
CA ARG A 32 18.21 -28.76 12.06
C ARG A 32 16.71 -28.56 11.87
N ILE A 33 15.94 -29.60 12.18
CA ILE A 33 14.47 -29.58 12.12
C ILE A 33 13.90 -29.76 13.51
N ALA A 34 12.93 -28.94 13.88
CA ALA A 34 12.17 -29.06 15.12
C ALA A 34 10.74 -29.53 14.86
N GLY A 35 10.29 -30.54 15.60
CA GLY A 35 8.87 -30.86 15.76
C GLY A 35 8.34 -30.26 17.06
N ILE A 36 7.19 -29.58 16.96
CA ILE A 36 6.46 -29.06 18.11
C ILE A 36 5.43 -30.09 18.54
N VAL A 37 5.66 -30.68 19.71
CA VAL A 37 4.73 -31.61 20.35
C VAL A 37 3.92 -30.81 21.35
N LEU A 38 2.64 -30.59 21.02
CA LEU A 38 1.72 -29.73 21.78
C LEU A 38 0.34 -30.39 21.82
N LYS A 39 -0.25 -30.47 23.01
CA LYS A 39 -1.63 -30.98 23.20
C LYS A 39 -2.65 -29.96 22.73
N TRP A 40 -3.72 -30.43 22.12
CA TRP A 40 -4.74 -29.57 21.53
C TRP A 40 -5.74 -29.07 22.58
N ILE A 41 -6.24 -27.85 22.39
CA ILE A 41 -7.49 -27.38 22.97
C ILE A 41 -8.50 -27.31 21.84
N ARG A 42 -9.53 -28.15 21.89
CA ARG A 42 -10.40 -28.40 20.74
C ARG A 42 -11.30 -27.20 20.46
N GLY A 43 -11.26 -26.66 19.24
CA GLY A 43 -12.08 -25.54 18.81
C GLY A 43 -11.60 -24.15 19.28
N ASP A 44 -10.59 -24.06 20.14
CA ASP A 44 -10.03 -22.79 20.61
C ASP A 44 -8.73 -22.43 19.87
N ARG A 45 -8.90 -21.73 18.74
CA ARG A 45 -7.78 -21.31 17.88
C ARG A 45 -6.84 -20.32 18.57
N ASP A 46 -7.39 -19.41 19.37
CA ASP A 46 -6.62 -18.39 20.08
C ASP A 46 -5.73 -19.01 21.17
N ALA A 47 -6.26 -19.97 21.94
CA ALA A 47 -5.50 -20.67 22.96
C ALA A 47 -4.38 -21.54 22.35
N ASN A 48 -4.68 -22.24 21.25
CA ASN A 48 -3.68 -23.08 20.55
C ASN A 48 -2.53 -22.24 19.98
N ILE A 49 -2.82 -21.09 19.35
CA ILE A 49 -1.77 -20.21 18.83
C ILE A 49 -0.95 -19.58 19.96
N SER A 50 -1.59 -19.12 21.03
CA SER A 50 -0.91 -18.51 22.17
C SER A 50 0.07 -19.47 22.83
N ARG A 51 -0.25 -20.77 22.87
CA ARG A 51 0.62 -21.84 23.38
C ARG A 51 1.69 -22.28 22.38
N LEU A 52 1.42 -22.20 21.08
CA LEU A 52 2.37 -22.54 20.03
C LEU A 52 3.55 -21.56 19.96
N PHE A 53 3.29 -20.25 20.02
CA PHE A 53 4.29 -19.22 19.71
C PHE A 53 5.56 -19.32 20.59
N PRO A 54 5.46 -19.48 21.92
CA PRO A 54 6.63 -19.67 22.77
C PRO A 54 7.49 -20.88 22.38
N LEU A 55 6.87 -21.96 21.90
CA LEU A 55 7.56 -23.19 21.49
C LEU A 55 8.28 -23.00 20.15
N VAL A 56 7.66 -22.33 19.18
CA VAL A 56 8.31 -22.01 17.89
C VAL A 56 9.49 -21.07 18.11
N ARG A 57 9.34 -20.05 18.96
CA ARG A 57 10.45 -19.17 19.37
C ARG A 57 11.58 -19.93 20.03
N LYS A 58 11.26 -20.87 20.91
CA LYS A 58 12.25 -21.75 21.54
C LYS A 58 12.95 -22.64 20.50
N ALA A 59 12.25 -23.11 19.48
CA ALA A 59 12.84 -23.87 18.38
C ALA A 59 13.86 -23.05 17.59
N ALA A 60 13.46 -21.86 17.14
CA ALA A 60 14.33 -20.93 16.42
C ALA A 60 15.56 -20.54 17.26
N ALA A 61 15.37 -20.22 18.55
CA ALA A 61 16.46 -19.89 19.46
C ALA A 61 17.48 -21.03 19.68
N ASN A 62 17.11 -22.28 19.38
CA ASN A 62 17.99 -23.45 19.42
C ASN A 62 18.51 -23.86 18.03
N GLY A 63 18.37 -22.97 17.03
CA GLY A 63 18.94 -23.11 15.69
C GLY A 63 18.14 -23.99 14.74
N ALA A 64 16.84 -24.22 14.99
CA ALA A 64 15.99 -24.90 14.02
C ALA A 64 15.78 -24.03 12.78
N GLN A 65 15.99 -24.61 11.59
CA GLN A 65 15.75 -23.95 10.31
C GLN A 65 14.39 -24.32 9.71
N ILE A 66 13.87 -25.50 10.07
CA ILE A 66 12.51 -25.94 9.75
C ILE A 66 11.81 -26.27 11.07
N VAL A 67 10.61 -25.73 11.28
CA VAL A 67 9.76 -26.02 12.43
C VAL A 67 8.44 -26.60 11.93
N CYS A 68 8.02 -27.73 12.47
CA CYS A 68 6.79 -28.43 12.10
C CYS A 68 5.84 -28.51 13.29
N THR A 69 4.58 -28.12 13.09
CA THR A 69 3.50 -28.36 14.06
C THR A 69 2.86 -29.74 13.85
N THR A 70 1.83 -30.04 14.63
CA THR A 70 0.94 -31.18 14.43
C THR A 70 -0.11 -30.88 13.34
N GLU A 71 -0.79 -31.93 12.88
CA GLU A 71 -1.99 -31.81 12.03
C GLU A 71 -3.11 -31.10 12.78
N CYS A 72 -3.84 -30.21 12.10
CA CYS A 72 -4.95 -29.43 12.69
C CYS A 72 -4.60 -28.82 14.06
N PHE A 73 -3.36 -28.33 14.24
CA PHE A 73 -2.95 -27.76 15.52
C PHE A 73 -3.83 -26.55 15.87
N LEU A 74 -4.21 -25.76 14.85
CA LEU A 74 -4.93 -24.51 15.03
C LEU A 74 -6.33 -24.76 15.60
N ASP A 75 -7.12 -25.58 14.93
CA ASP A 75 -8.49 -25.93 15.33
C ASP A 75 -8.55 -27.02 16.43
N GLY A 76 -7.39 -27.55 16.85
CA GLY A 76 -7.30 -28.55 17.91
C GLY A 76 -7.91 -29.90 17.52
N TYR A 77 -7.72 -30.29 16.26
CA TYR A 77 -8.25 -31.53 15.67
C TYR A 77 -9.77 -31.67 15.88
N ALA A 78 -10.51 -30.55 15.76
CA ALA A 78 -11.96 -30.47 15.96
C ALA A 78 -12.74 -31.40 15.01
N ILE A 79 -12.11 -31.83 13.92
CA ILE A 79 -12.69 -32.75 12.95
C ILE A 79 -13.06 -34.11 13.53
N GLU A 80 -12.41 -34.54 14.61
CA GLU A 80 -12.72 -35.80 15.30
C GLU A 80 -14.06 -35.74 16.03
N ASP A 81 -14.42 -34.57 16.57
CA ASP A 81 -15.62 -34.38 17.35
C ASP A 81 -16.85 -34.18 16.47
N LYS A 82 -17.71 -35.19 16.44
CA LYS A 82 -18.94 -35.13 15.65
C LYS A 82 -20.09 -34.43 16.39
N GLU A 83 -19.93 -34.11 17.68
CA GLU A 83 -20.90 -33.37 18.48
C GLU A 83 -20.83 -31.86 18.21
N ILE A 84 -19.67 -31.34 17.79
CA ILE A 84 -19.52 -29.95 17.34
C ILE A 84 -20.49 -29.69 16.17
N PRO A 85 -21.45 -28.75 16.29
CA PRO A 85 -22.37 -28.43 15.21
C PRO A 85 -21.64 -28.09 13.91
N LEU A 86 -22.18 -28.51 12.77
CA LEU A 86 -21.50 -28.32 11.48
C LEU A 86 -21.23 -26.85 11.14
N ALA A 87 -22.10 -25.94 11.60
CA ALA A 87 -21.91 -24.50 11.43
C ALA A 87 -20.69 -24.01 12.22
N ASP A 88 -20.53 -24.42 13.48
CA ASP A 88 -19.42 -24.04 14.33
C ASP A 88 -18.10 -24.64 13.81
N PHE A 89 -18.13 -25.90 13.37
CA PHE A 89 -16.98 -26.53 12.73
C PHE A 89 -16.52 -25.79 11.46
N ARG A 90 -17.47 -25.35 10.61
CA ARG A 90 -17.15 -24.53 9.42
C ARG A 90 -16.52 -23.19 9.79
N ALA A 91 -16.96 -22.58 10.89
CA ALA A 91 -16.41 -21.31 11.36
C ALA A 91 -14.96 -21.41 11.86
N LEU A 92 -14.46 -22.62 12.13
CA LEU A 92 -13.05 -22.86 12.48
C LEU A 92 -12.12 -22.83 11.26
N GLY A 93 -12.66 -22.93 10.04
CA GLY A 93 -11.86 -22.92 8.81
C GLY A 93 -11.13 -21.60 8.61
N GLU A 94 -9.83 -21.69 8.36
CA GLU A 94 -8.96 -20.55 8.11
C GLU A 94 -8.85 -20.28 6.60
N ILE A 95 -8.92 -19.00 6.20
CA ILE A 95 -8.75 -18.60 4.80
C ILE A 95 -7.24 -18.58 4.47
N ILE A 96 -6.83 -19.26 3.39
CA ILE A 96 -5.42 -19.39 3.01
C ILE A 96 -5.22 -19.07 1.52
N PRO A 97 -4.50 -17.97 1.17
CA PRO A 97 -3.89 -16.98 2.07
C PRO A 97 -4.88 -15.92 2.58
N GLY A 98 -4.54 -15.24 3.69
CA GLY A 98 -5.18 -13.99 4.14
C GLY A 98 -6.07 -14.06 5.39
N GLY A 99 -6.22 -15.23 6.00
CA GLY A 99 -6.90 -15.38 7.29
C GLY A 99 -6.10 -14.79 8.46
N THR A 100 -6.79 -14.44 9.55
CA THR A 100 -6.20 -13.80 10.74
C THR A 100 -5.06 -14.62 11.34
N PHE A 101 -5.26 -15.91 11.56
CA PHE A 101 -4.28 -16.80 12.18
C PHE A 101 -3.18 -17.20 11.19
N TYR A 102 -3.52 -17.33 9.91
CA TYR A 102 -2.54 -17.47 8.83
C TYR A 102 -1.55 -16.30 8.83
N GLU A 103 -2.01 -15.05 8.90
CA GLU A 103 -1.14 -13.86 8.94
C GLU A 103 -0.25 -13.83 10.18
N GLN A 104 -0.74 -14.28 11.33
CA GLN A 104 0.09 -14.36 12.53
C GLN A 104 1.21 -15.40 12.40
N LEU A 105 0.94 -16.57 11.79
CA LEU A 105 1.96 -17.57 11.49
C LEU A 105 2.97 -17.06 10.45
N ARG A 106 2.48 -16.31 9.46
CA ARG A 106 3.28 -15.62 8.45
C ARG A 106 4.31 -14.70 9.08
N GLN A 107 3.84 -13.82 9.97
CA GLN A 107 4.66 -12.88 10.71
C GLN A 107 5.65 -13.60 11.64
N LEU A 108 5.23 -14.71 12.25
CA LEU A 108 6.09 -15.50 13.13
C LEU A 108 7.25 -16.17 12.38
N ALA A 109 7.01 -16.69 11.17
CA ALA A 109 8.04 -17.31 10.33
C ALA A 109 9.08 -16.27 9.87
N ASP A 110 8.60 -15.11 9.43
CA ASP A 110 9.43 -13.95 9.05
C ASP A 110 10.27 -13.43 10.22
N GLU A 111 9.64 -13.18 11.37
CA GLU A 111 10.33 -12.69 12.58
C GLU A 111 11.45 -13.61 13.06
N LEU A 112 11.27 -14.93 12.87
CA LEU A 112 12.19 -15.95 13.39
C LEU A 112 13.20 -16.47 12.37
N ASP A 113 13.11 -16.03 11.11
CA ASP A 113 13.96 -16.51 10.00
C ASP A 113 13.94 -18.05 9.88
N ILE A 114 12.74 -18.64 9.87
CA ILE A 114 12.53 -20.09 9.80
C ILE A 114 11.54 -20.50 8.70
N TYR A 115 11.69 -21.73 8.21
CA TYR A 115 10.61 -22.40 7.49
C TYR A 115 9.61 -22.96 8.49
N LEU A 116 8.33 -22.58 8.39
CA LEU A 116 7.27 -23.03 9.31
C LEU A 116 6.25 -23.89 8.56
N ILE A 117 6.09 -25.14 9.01
CA ILE A 117 5.08 -26.08 8.52
C ILE A 117 3.95 -26.15 9.56
N ALA A 118 2.78 -25.66 9.20
CA ALA A 118 1.68 -25.43 10.14
C ALA A 118 0.38 -26.11 9.67
N GLY A 119 -0.20 -26.98 10.50
CA GLY A 119 -1.41 -27.76 10.21
C GLY A 119 -2.71 -27.11 10.70
N MET A 120 -3.72 -26.95 9.86
CA MET A 120 -4.99 -26.29 10.20
C MET A 120 -6.16 -26.78 9.33
N LEU A 121 -7.39 -26.59 9.82
CA LEU A 121 -8.59 -26.60 8.98
C LEU A 121 -8.60 -25.36 8.08
N GLU A 122 -8.67 -25.57 6.78
CA GLU A 122 -8.76 -24.51 5.77
C GLU A 122 -10.19 -24.36 5.27
N SER A 123 -10.60 -23.12 5.00
CA SER A 123 -11.80 -22.77 4.24
C SER A 123 -11.39 -22.21 2.87
N ASP A 124 -11.81 -22.90 1.81
CA ASP A 124 -11.61 -22.48 0.41
C ASP A 124 -12.96 -22.50 -0.32
N GLY A 125 -13.55 -21.32 -0.47
CA GLY A 125 -14.93 -21.16 -0.92
C GLY A 125 -15.91 -21.92 -0.02
N ASP A 126 -16.71 -22.82 -0.61
CA ASP A 126 -17.66 -23.67 0.11
C ASP A 126 -17.04 -24.98 0.64
N GLN A 127 -15.76 -25.23 0.35
CA GLN A 127 -15.04 -26.45 0.71
C GLN A 127 -14.18 -26.24 1.95
N LEU A 128 -14.03 -27.31 2.73
CA LEU A 128 -13.10 -27.36 3.84
C LEU A 128 -12.02 -28.40 3.56
N TYR A 129 -10.78 -28.10 3.92
CA TYR A 129 -9.64 -28.99 3.76
C TYR A 129 -8.86 -29.15 5.06
N ASN A 130 -8.25 -30.31 5.25
CA ASN A 130 -7.22 -30.48 6.26
C ASN A 130 -5.87 -30.17 5.61
N THR A 131 -5.28 -29.06 6.03
CA THR A 131 -4.21 -28.40 5.29
C THR A 131 -2.96 -28.28 6.14
N ALA A 132 -1.80 -28.52 5.52
CA ALA A 132 -0.51 -28.10 6.05
C ALA A 132 0.07 -27.03 5.12
N VAL A 133 0.28 -25.82 5.65
CA VAL A 133 0.98 -24.75 4.92
C VAL A 133 2.47 -24.82 5.17
N VAL A 134 3.27 -24.37 4.21
CA VAL A 134 4.71 -24.18 4.35
C VAL A 134 5.05 -22.73 4.07
N LEU A 135 5.51 -22.04 5.11
CA LEU A 135 5.93 -20.66 5.07
C LEU A 135 7.46 -20.60 5.05
N ASP A 136 8.02 -19.69 4.25
CA ASP A 136 9.46 -19.44 4.22
C ASP A 136 9.89 -18.42 5.31
N PRO A 137 11.22 -18.18 5.45
CA PRO A 137 11.74 -17.21 6.40
C PRO A 137 11.41 -15.73 6.11
N GLN A 138 10.68 -15.43 5.02
CA GLN A 138 10.12 -14.11 4.71
C GLN A 138 8.59 -14.10 4.93
N GLY A 139 8.04 -15.18 5.47
CA GLY A 139 6.61 -15.38 5.62
C GLY A 139 5.89 -15.56 4.28
N GLN A 140 6.53 -15.97 3.19
CA GLN A 140 5.81 -16.29 1.95
C GLN A 140 5.28 -17.72 1.99
N LEU A 141 4.07 -17.94 1.46
CA LEU A 141 3.51 -19.28 1.29
C LEU A 141 4.19 -19.97 0.11
N LEU A 142 5.09 -20.91 0.38
CA LEU A 142 5.74 -21.72 -0.66
C LEU A 142 4.83 -22.81 -1.22
N GLY A 143 3.83 -23.21 -0.44
CA GLY A 143 2.84 -24.19 -0.83
C GLY A 143 1.95 -24.59 0.33
N LYS A 144 0.79 -25.16 -0.01
CA LYS A 144 -0.11 -25.81 0.94
C LYS A 144 -0.39 -27.22 0.44
N TYR A 145 -0.53 -28.16 1.37
CA TYR A 145 -0.87 -29.53 1.06
C TYR A 145 -2.18 -29.91 1.72
N HIS A 146 -3.12 -30.39 0.91
CA HIS A 146 -4.41 -30.92 1.36
C HIS A 146 -4.30 -32.43 1.58
N LYS A 147 -4.70 -32.90 2.76
CA LYS A 147 -4.70 -34.32 3.09
C LYS A 147 -5.50 -35.11 2.06
N GLN A 148 -4.89 -36.14 1.48
CA GLN A 148 -5.54 -36.95 0.43
C GLN A 148 -6.28 -38.15 1.04
N MET A 149 -5.66 -38.82 2.01
CA MET A 149 -6.21 -40.02 2.64
C MET A 149 -7.13 -39.65 3.80
N LEU A 150 -8.39 -39.38 3.48
CA LEU A 150 -9.43 -39.14 4.49
C LEU A 150 -10.02 -40.46 5.01
N GLY A 151 -10.19 -40.55 6.33
CA GLY A 151 -10.95 -41.60 6.99
C GLY A 151 -12.23 -41.03 7.60
N HIS A 152 -12.25 -40.90 8.92
CA HIS A 152 -13.33 -40.29 9.69
C HIS A 152 -13.57 -38.79 9.34
N GLU A 153 -12.62 -38.16 8.65
CA GLU A 153 -12.64 -36.77 8.21
C GLU A 153 -13.59 -36.54 7.02
N SER A 154 -13.80 -37.56 6.18
CA SER A 154 -14.52 -37.49 4.90
C SER A 154 -15.96 -36.97 4.99
N VAL A 155 -16.56 -36.98 6.18
CA VAL A 155 -17.91 -36.45 6.43
C VAL A 155 -17.93 -34.93 6.65
N ARG A 156 -16.76 -34.28 6.82
CA ARG A 156 -16.63 -32.87 7.21
C ARG A 156 -15.64 -32.07 6.35
N VAL A 157 -14.69 -32.72 5.66
CA VAL A 157 -13.72 -32.07 4.76
C VAL A 157 -13.57 -32.83 3.44
N SER A 158 -13.04 -32.14 2.44
CA SER A 158 -12.76 -32.65 1.10
C SER A 158 -11.32 -33.15 0.98
N PRO A 159 -11.07 -34.21 0.19
CA PRO A 159 -9.71 -34.73 0.00
C PRO A 159 -8.91 -33.81 -0.93
N GLY A 160 -7.61 -33.74 -0.71
CA GLY A 160 -6.67 -33.19 -1.69
C GLY A 160 -6.48 -34.11 -2.89
N ASP A 161 -5.88 -33.59 -3.95
CA ASP A 161 -5.61 -34.30 -5.20
C ASP A 161 -4.16 -34.19 -5.68
N GLU A 162 -3.30 -33.46 -4.97
CA GLU A 162 -1.92 -33.21 -5.39
C GLU A 162 -0.88 -33.50 -4.29
N SER A 163 0.23 -34.17 -4.66
CA SER A 163 1.40 -34.38 -3.80
C SER A 163 2.59 -33.54 -4.29
N SER A 164 2.54 -32.22 -4.10
CA SER A 164 3.59 -31.28 -4.55
C SER A 164 4.84 -31.34 -3.66
N VAL A 165 6.00 -31.01 -4.24
CA VAL A 165 7.26 -30.89 -3.49
C VAL A 165 7.68 -29.44 -3.42
N ILE A 166 8.18 -29.04 -2.26
CA ILE A 166 8.52 -27.65 -1.97
C ILE A 166 10.03 -27.50 -2.02
N GLU A 167 10.52 -26.60 -2.88
CA GLU A 167 11.95 -26.34 -2.99
C GLU A 167 12.42 -25.47 -1.83
N THR A 168 13.49 -25.91 -1.15
CA THR A 168 14.16 -25.12 -0.10
C THR A 168 15.67 -25.11 -0.34
N PRO A 169 16.42 -24.17 0.27
CA PRO A 169 17.89 -24.19 0.26
C PRO A 169 18.50 -25.49 0.79
N PHE A 170 17.72 -26.33 1.48
CA PHE A 170 18.15 -27.58 2.07
C PHE A 170 17.81 -28.82 1.23
N GLY A 171 17.05 -28.66 0.14
CA GLY A 171 16.55 -29.75 -0.72
C GLY A 171 15.04 -29.67 -0.93
N LYS A 172 14.47 -30.64 -1.64
CA LYS A 172 13.02 -30.70 -1.89
C LYS A 172 12.30 -31.36 -0.71
N LEU A 173 11.33 -30.68 -0.12
CA LEU A 173 10.49 -31.19 0.97
C LEU A 173 9.18 -31.74 0.42
N GLY A 174 8.81 -32.95 0.84
CA GLY A 174 7.44 -33.46 0.70
C GLY A 174 6.72 -33.34 2.03
N VAL A 175 5.51 -32.77 2.04
CA VAL A 175 4.68 -32.68 3.25
C VAL A 175 3.46 -33.57 3.04
N MET A 176 3.30 -34.56 3.92
CA MET A 176 2.17 -35.49 3.90
C MET A 176 1.49 -35.48 5.26
N ILE A 177 0.17 -35.70 5.33
CA ILE A 177 -0.56 -35.55 6.59
C ILE A 177 -1.06 -36.91 7.07
N CYS A 178 -0.60 -37.32 8.26
CA CYS A 178 -1.16 -38.44 9.01
C CYS A 178 -1.37 -39.72 8.18
N ALA A 179 -2.62 -40.08 7.86
CA ALA A 179 -2.99 -41.31 7.18
C ALA A 179 -2.38 -41.44 5.77
N ASP A 180 -1.94 -40.34 5.16
CA ASP A 180 -1.22 -40.34 3.89
C ASP A 180 0.01 -41.25 3.92
N ARG A 181 0.71 -41.32 5.06
CA ARG A 181 1.88 -42.19 5.24
C ARG A 181 1.54 -43.67 5.08
N SER A 182 0.30 -44.06 5.31
CA SER A 182 -0.13 -45.45 5.16
C SER A 182 -0.39 -45.82 3.70
N ASN A 183 -0.64 -44.84 2.82
CA ASN A 183 -0.84 -45.05 1.40
C ASN A 183 0.50 -45.01 0.65
N GLU A 184 0.80 -46.09 -0.08
CA GLU A 184 2.07 -46.20 -0.82
C GLU A 184 2.13 -45.25 -2.01
N GLU A 185 1.03 -45.08 -2.74
CA GLU A 185 0.97 -44.26 -3.95
C GLU A 185 1.20 -42.78 -3.61
N VAL A 186 0.55 -42.27 -2.56
CA VAL A 186 0.73 -40.88 -2.10
C VAL A 186 2.20 -40.61 -1.75
N VAL A 187 2.83 -41.49 -0.96
CA VAL A 187 4.25 -41.34 -0.60
C VAL A 187 5.16 -41.43 -1.83
N GLN A 188 4.85 -42.33 -2.78
CA GLN A 188 5.59 -42.45 -4.04
C GLN A 188 5.47 -41.22 -4.91
N GLN A 189 4.33 -40.52 -4.92
CA GLN A 189 4.16 -39.29 -5.70
C GLN A 189 5.16 -38.21 -5.25
N PHE A 190 5.29 -37.94 -3.94
CA PHE A 190 6.32 -37.03 -3.44
C PHE A 190 7.73 -37.47 -3.83
N CYS A 191 8.03 -38.76 -3.69
CA CYS A 191 9.36 -39.28 -3.95
C CYS A 191 9.72 -39.23 -5.45
N SER A 192 8.76 -39.52 -6.33
CA SER A 192 8.94 -39.45 -7.79
C SER A 192 9.11 -38.02 -8.30
N ARG A 193 8.49 -37.05 -7.63
CA ARG A 193 8.71 -35.60 -7.85
C ARG A 193 10.02 -35.09 -7.24
N GLY A 194 10.80 -35.96 -6.62
CA GLY A 194 12.16 -35.68 -6.18
C GLY A 194 12.30 -35.21 -4.73
N ALA A 195 11.31 -35.44 -3.87
CA ALA A 195 11.42 -35.12 -2.44
C ALA A 195 12.68 -35.75 -1.84
N ASP A 196 13.53 -34.96 -1.19
CA ASP A 196 14.72 -35.39 -0.47
C ASP A 196 14.40 -35.80 0.97
N LEU A 197 13.40 -35.16 1.57
CA LEU A 197 12.94 -35.37 2.94
C LEU A 197 11.41 -35.31 2.98
N LEU A 198 10.79 -36.15 3.81
CA LEU A 198 9.35 -36.12 4.05
C LEU A 198 9.06 -35.64 5.47
N ILE A 199 8.12 -34.70 5.60
CA ILE A 199 7.59 -34.22 6.88
C ILE A 199 6.14 -34.70 7.02
N CYS A 200 5.81 -35.23 8.19
CA CYS A 200 4.51 -35.81 8.50
C CYS A 200 3.91 -35.20 9.78
N PRO A 201 3.22 -34.05 9.68
CA PRO A 201 2.28 -33.62 10.73
C PRO A 201 1.19 -34.68 10.89
N SER A 202 0.85 -35.03 12.13
CA SER A 202 -0.12 -36.10 12.40
C SER A 202 -0.94 -35.85 13.66
N GLY A 203 -2.20 -36.28 13.61
CA GLY A 203 -3.11 -36.34 14.74
C GLY A 203 -3.69 -37.73 15.03
N GLY A 204 -3.36 -38.73 14.20
CA GLY A 204 -3.91 -40.09 14.30
C GLY A 204 -3.01 -41.08 15.06
N MET A 205 -2.93 -42.32 14.58
CA MET A 205 -2.15 -43.39 15.21
C MET A 205 -0.69 -42.96 15.51
N PHE A 206 -0.23 -43.19 16.74
CA PHE A 206 1.12 -42.91 17.21
C PHE A 206 1.64 -44.05 18.10
N GLY A 207 2.94 -44.02 18.42
CA GLY A 207 3.60 -44.96 19.31
C GLY A 207 4.03 -46.28 18.65
N PRO A 208 4.81 -47.11 19.39
CA PRO A 208 5.59 -48.19 18.79
C PRO A 208 4.75 -49.28 18.10
N GLU A 209 3.63 -49.68 18.70
CA GLU A 209 2.81 -50.77 18.19
C GLU A 209 2.02 -50.37 16.94
N LYS A 210 1.53 -49.13 16.90
CA LYS A 210 0.59 -48.65 15.89
C LYS A 210 1.27 -47.93 14.73
N ASN A 211 2.38 -47.23 14.95
CA ASN A 211 2.95 -46.29 13.97
C ASN A 211 4.27 -46.75 13.34
N ASP A 212 5.15 -47.41 14.10
CA ASP A 212 6.53 -47.68 13.66
C ASP A 212 6.62 -48.43 12.36
N HIS A 213 5.91 -49.56 12.30
CA HIS A 213 5.94 -50.44 11.14
C HIS A 213 5.49 -49.73 9.85
N ILE A 214 4.68 -48.67 9.95
CA ILE A 214 4.24 -47.87 8.81
C ILE A 214 5.38 -46.94 8.36
N LEU A 215 5.89 -46.11 9.27
CA LEU A 215 6.94 -45.13 8.94
C LEU A 215 8.26 -45.79 8.53
N GLN A 216 8.67 -46.85 9.24
CA GLN A 216 9.87 -47.62 8.91
C GLN A 216 9.77 -48.24 7.52
N ARG A 217 8.61 -48.80 7.19
CA ARG A 217 8.33 -49.38 5.87
C ARG A 217 8.43 -48.31 4.78
N ARG A 218 7.75 -47.17 4.93
CA ARG A 218 7.77 -46.09 3.92
C ARG A 218 9.15 -45.47 3.72
N SER A 219 9.88 -45.28 4.81
CA SER A 219 11.25 -44.75 4.73
C SER A 219 12.16 -45.71 3.97
N LYS A 220 12.06 -47.01 4.29
CA LYS A 220 12.88 -48.07 3.67
C LYS A 220 12.58 -48.29 2.19
N GLU A 221 11.30 -48.25 1.81
CA GLU A 221 10.82 -48.41 0.44
C GLU A 221 11.29 -47.24 -0.43
N ASN A 222 11.21 -46.00 0.07
CA ASN A 222 11.48 -44.80 -0.70
C ASN A 222 12.90 -44.25 -0.54
N LYS A 223 13.69 -44.81 0.38
CA LYS A 223 15.02 -44.32 0.75
C LYS A 223 15.02 -42.86 1.18
N LYS A 224 14.04 -42.50 2.01
CA LYS A 224 13.86 -41.13 2.53
C LYS A 224 13.86 -41.13 4.05
N TYR A 225 14.33 -40.03 4.61
CA TYR A 225 14.02 -39.70 5.99
C TYR A 225 12.56 -39.28 6.09
N ILE A 226 11.91 -39.63 7.21
CA ILE A 226 10.58 -39.12 7.55
C ILE A 226 10.64 -38.51 8.94
N VAL A 227 10.23 -37.25 9.07
CA VAL A 227 10.08 -36.55 10.36
C VAL A 227 8.59 -36.51 10.70
N PHE A 228 8.21 -37.20 11.76
CA PHE A 228 6.84 -37.32 12.23
C PHE A 228 6.62 -36.47 13.48
N THR A 229 5.62 -35.58 13.43
CA THR A 229 5.27 -34.67 14.52
C THR A 229 3.81 -34.87 14.91
N HIS A 230 3.57 -35.23 16.16
CA HIS A 230 2.28 -35.60 16.71
C HIS A 230 2.13 -35.01 18.13
N PRO A 231 0.90 -34.75 18.64
CA PRO A 231 0.69 -34.14 19.96
C PRO A 231 1.38 -34.87 21.12
N ASP A 232 1.65 -36.16 20.96
CA ASP A 232 2.33 -37.00 21.97
C ASP A 232 3.63 -37.65 21.48
N GLU A 233 4.02 -37.47 20.22
CA GLU A 233 5.17 -38.16 19.65
C GLU A 233 5.97 -37.28 18.70
N PHE A 234 7.29 -37.28 18.87
CA PHE A 234 8.23 -36.84 17.83
C PHE A 234 9.09 -38.04 17.44
N LEU A 235 9.10 -38.39 16.15
CA LEU A 235 9.74 -39.61 15.65
C LEU A 235 10.45 -39.33 14.31
N VAL A 236 11.65 -39.85 14.15
CA VAL A 236 12.43 -39.72 12.92
C VAL A 236 12.89 -41.10 12.46
N THR A 237 12.62 -41.44 11.20
CA THR A 237 13.07 -42.69 10.58
C THR A 237 14.10 -42.43 9.48
N THR A 238 15.08 -43.33 9.35
CA THR A 238 16.17 -43.25 8.35
C THR A 238 15.76 -43.87 7.01
N PRO A 239 16.50 -43.60 5.91
CA PRO A 239 16.33 -44.28 4.62
C PRO A 239 16.42 -45.83 4.67
N GLU A 240 17.00 -46.39 5.72
CA GLU A 240 17.08 -47.83 5.97
C GLU A 240 15.83 -48.38 6.69
N GLY A 241 14.98 -47.49 7.19
CA GLY A 241 13.81 -47.80 8.01
C GLY A 241 14.14 -47.93 9.51
N GLU A 242 15.29 -47.44 9.96
CA GLU A 242 15.66 -47.44 11.38
C GLU A 242 15.03 -46.23 12.07
N ILE A 243 14.69 -46.36 13.36
CA ILE A 243 14.25 -45.21 14.16
C ILE A 243 15.49 -44.49 14.66
N ALA A 244 15.76 -43.30 14.11
CA ALA A 244 16.90 -42.47 14.49
C ALA A 244 16.67 -41.77 15.82
N GLN A 245 15.43 -41.35 16.08
CA GLN A 245 15.06 -40.59 17.26
C GLN A 245 13.58 -40.76 17.58
N ARG A 246 13.26 -40.81 18.87
CA ARG A 246 11.89 -40.85 19.37
C ARG A 246 11.76 -40.09 20.70
N VAL A 247 10.65 -39.39 20.86
CA VAL A 247 10.15 -38.91 22.16
C VAL A 247 8.65 -39.20 22.27
N LEU A 248 8.20 -39.62 23.46
CA LEU A 248 6.79 -39.85 23.80
C LEU A 248 6.46 -39.08 25.09
N LEU A 249 5.37 -38.31 25.10
CA LEU A 249 4.97 -37.44 26.21
C LEU A 249 3.70 -37.87 26.97
N GLY A 250 3.11 -39.02 26.64
CA GLY A 250 1.90 -39.54 27.28
C GLY A 250 0.92 -40.15 26.28
N GLU A 251 -0.34 -40.31 26.70
CA GLU A 251 -1.45 -40.80 25.85
C GLU A 251 -2.60 -39.80 25.67
N LYS A 252 -2.58 -38.67 26.39
CA LYS A 252 -3.67 -37.69 26.38
C LYS A 252 -3.43 -36.62 25.31
N LEU A 253 -4.28 -36.57 24.28
CA LEU A 253 -4.07 -35.70 23.10
C LEU A 253 -4.76 -34.34 23.17
N ASN A 254 -5.88 -34.26 23.89
CA ASN A 254 -6.67 -33.04 24.08
C ASN A 254 -6.71 -32.65 25.56
N LEU A 255 -6.74 -31.34 25.82
CA LEU A 255 -6.90 -30.77 27.15
C LEU A 255 -8.29 -30.13 27.29
N ASP A 256 -8.84 -30.20 28.49
CA ASP A 256 -9.93 -29.33 28.92
C ASP A 256 -9.38 -27.94 29.32
N ASP A 257 -10.21 -26.90 29.29
CA ASP A 257 -9.79 -25.50 29.50
C ASP A 257 -9.03 -25.30 30.84
N ASP A 258 -9.42 -26.02 31.89
CA ASP A 258 -8.82 -25.93 33.23
C ASP A 258 -7.54 -26.75 33.41
N GLU A 259 -7.13 -27.52 32.41
CA GLU A 259 -5.94 -28.37 32.45
C GLU A 259 -4.69 -27.73 31.85
N THR A 260 -4.83 -26.55 31.24
CA THR A 260 -3.71 -25.77 30.69
C THR A 260 -2.71 -25.41 31.80
N GLY A 261 -1.43 -25.72 31.59
CA GLY A 261 -0.36 -25.48 32.58
C GLY A 261 -0.29 -26.49 33.74
N THR A 262 -1.08 -27.57 33.70
CA THR A 262 -0.94 -28.72 34.61
C THR A 262 0.08 -29.74 34.10
N THR A 263 0.28 -30.85 34.83
CA THR A 263 1.13 -31.96 34.36
C THR A 263 0.57 -32.68 33.12
N GLU A 264 -0.72 -32.52 32.84
CA GLU A 264 -1.38 -33.10 31.66
C GLU A 264 -1.04 -32.31 30.38
N ASP A 265 -0.69 -31.02 30.49
CA ASP A 265 -0.22 -30.17 29.39
C ASP A 265 1.27 -30.42 29.08
N SER A 266 1.59 -31.67 28.79
CA SER A 266 2.94 -32.06 28.38
C SER A 266 3.21 -31.55 26.96
N SER A 267 4.13 -30.62 26.82
CA SER A 267 4.54 -30.06 25.52
C SER A 267 6.04 -29.86 25.44
N GLY A 268 6.57 -29.82 24.21
CA GLY A 268 8.01 -29.73 24.00
C GLY A 268 8.41 -29.43 22.56
N VAL A 269 9.67 -29.01 22.42
CA VAL A 269 10.34 -28.82 21.15
C VAL A 269 11.40 -29.90 21.04
N PHE A 270 11.34 -30.70 19.98
CA PHE A 270 12.27 -31.80 19.75
C PHE A 270 12.97 -31.64 18.42
N PHE A 271 14.28 -31.85 18.42
CA PHE A 271 15.15 -31.51 17.29
C PHE A 271 15.77 -32.75 16.69
N THR A 272 15.99 -32.74 15.38
CA THR A 272 16.82 -33.71 14.68
C THR A 272 17.74 -32.99 13.70
N ASP A 273 18.94 -33.54 13.48
CA ASP A 273 19.98 -32.92 12.66
C ASP A 273 20.31 -33.81 11.45
N PHE A 274 20.30 -33.22 10.24
CA PHE A 274 20.68 -33.88 9.00
C PHE A 274 21.96 -33.27 8.42
N GLN A 275 22.80 -34.10 7.80
CA GLN A 275 24.00 -33.63 7.09
C GLN A 275 23.61 -33.06 5.72
N ARG A 276 24.07 -31.85 5.38
CA ARG A 276 23.80 -31.24 4.07
C ARG A 276 24.43 -32.05 2.93
N ARG A 277 23.72 -32.22 1.81
CA ARG A 277 24.26 -32.86 0.59
C ARG A 277 25.47 -32.07 0.07
N LYS A 278 26.57 -32.77 -0.24
CA LYS A 278 27.69 -32.21 -1.01
C LYS A 278 27.20 -31.81 -2.41
N GLY A 279 27.01 -30.51 -2.61
CA GLY A 279 26.43 -29.91 -3.81
C GLY A 279 25.55 -28.67 -3.51
N ALA A 280 25.10 -28.51 -2.27
CA ALA A 280 24.30 -27.38 -1.80
C ALA A 280 25.09 -26.06 -1.61
N TRP A 281 26.28 -25.93 -2.20
CA TRP A 281 27.22 -24.82 -2.00
C TRP A 281 26.87 -23.54 -2.80
N ARG A 282 25.65 -23.40 -3.34
CA ARG A 282 25.24 -22.25 -4.17
C ARG A 282 24.25 -21.30 -3.49
N ALA A 283 23.30 -21.81 -2.71
CA ALA A 283 22.30 -20.96 -2.08
C ALA A 283 22.87 -20.09 -0.95
N SER A 284 23.83 -20.58 -0.15
CA SER A 284 24.33 -19.82 1.01
C SER A 284 25.16 -18.58 0.65
N SER A 285 26.08 -18.66 -0.32
CA SER A 285 26.86 -17.48 -0.76
C SER A 285 26.02 -16.50 -1.60
N ILE A 286 25.13 -17.01 -2.45
CA ILE A 286 24.19 -16.16 -3.22
C ILE A 286 23.23 -15.45 -2.25
N SER A 287 22.60 -16.18 -1.34
CA SER A 287 21.73 -15.64 -0.30
C SER A 287 22.47 -14.60 0.53
N LYS A 288 23.65 -14.92 1.06
CA LYS A 288 24.47 -13.96 1.83
C LYS A 288 24.74 -12.68 1.04
N ALA A 289 25.14 -12.79 -0.23
CA ALA A 289 25.45 -11.62 -1.06
C ALA A 289 24.23 -10.77 -1.40
N LEU A 290 23.05 -11.39 -1.61
CA LEU A 290 21.79 -10.69 -1.87
C LEU A 290 21.18 -10.06 -0.61
N SER A 291 21.41 -10.66 0.55
CA SER A 291 20.91 -10.21 1.86
C SER A 291 21.76 -9.12 2.50
N GLN A 292 23.02 -8.94 2.08
CA GLN A 292 23.90 -7.89 2.59
C GLN A 292 23.41 -6.50 2.13
N PRO A 293 23.05 -5.60 3.07
CA PRO A 293 22.59 -4.26 2.71
C PRO A 293 23.71 -3.46 2.05
N LEU A 294 23.46 -2.93 0.85
CA LEU A 294 24.35 -2.06 0.11
C LEU A 294 24.04 -0.57 0.34
N LEU A 295 22.78 -0.22 0.61
CA LEU A 295 22.34 1.14 0.89
C LEU A 295 22.24 1.40 2.39
N GLN A 296 22.44 2.66 2.78
CA GLN A 296 22.13 3.10 4.13
C GLN A 296 20.61 3.24 4.28
N SER A 297 20.07 2.83 5.44
CA SER A 297 18.66 3.03 5.76
C SER A 297 18.24 4.50 5.59
N GLY A 298 17.10 4.72 4.93
CA GLY A 298 16.55 6.05 4.63
C GLY A 298 17.26 6.84 3.53
N LEU A 299 18.27 6.28 2.83
CA LEU A 299 18.92 6.96 1.70
C LEU A 299 17.92 7.24 0.57
N SER A 300 17.11 6.25 0.19
CA SER A 300 16.11 6.35 -0.88
C SER A 300 15.09 7.44 -0.58
N LYS A 301 14.58 7.50 0.66
CA LYS A 301 13.71 8.58 1.15
C LYS A 301 14.34 9.96 0.97
N LYS A 302 15.61 10.13 1.38
CA LYS A 302 16.35 11.39 1.19
C LYS A 302 16.54 11.75 -0.28
N GLN A 303 16.79 10.77 -1.14
CA GLN A 303 16.96 10.98 -2.58
C GLN A 303 15.65 11.43 -3.24
N VAL A 304 14.52 10.80 -2.90
CA VAL A 304 13.19 11.25 -3.37
C VAL A 304 12.92 12.67 -2.89
N ARG A 305 13.14 12.96 -1.60
CA ARG A 305 12.96 14.31 -1.04
C ARG A 305 13.77 15.36 -1.81
N SER A 306 15.07 15.12 -1.99
CA SER A 306 15.94 16.03 -2.73
C SER A 306 15.56 16.17 -4.21
N TYR A 307 15.08 15.09 -4.85
CA TYR A 307 14.68 15.10 -6.25
C TYR A 307 13.42 15.94 -6.47
N VAL A 308 12.41 15.76 -5.61
CA VAL A 308 11.14 16.47 -5.65
C VAL A 308 11.35 17.94 -5.31
N ASP A 309 12.05 18.23 -4.21
CA ASP A 309 12.28 19.60 -3.73
C ASP A 309 12.92 20.51 -4.80
N ALA A 310 13.90 19.97 -5.54
CA ALA A 310 14.57 20.69 -6.61
C ALA A 310 13.67 21.06 -7.81
N ARG A 311 12.46 20.49 -7.89
CA ARG A 311 11.50 20.68 -8.98
C ARG A 311 10.25 21.45 -8.57
N ILE A 312 10.12 21.83 -7.30
CA ILE A 312 9.01 22.65 -6.84
C ILE A 312 9.19 24.07 -7.41
N PRO A 313 8.20 24.61 -8.14
CA PRO A 313 8.29 25.97 -8.66
C PRO A 313 8.33 26.96 -7.49
N LYS A 314 9.07 28.06 -7.66
CA LYS A 314 9.08 29.16 -6.70
C LYS A 314 8.18 30.28 -7.18
N VAL A 315 7.61 31.04 -6.25
CA VAL A 315 6.81 32.22 -6.59
C VAL A 315 7.74 33.35 -6.98
N GLU A 316 7.64 33.79 -8.24
CA GLU A 316 8.34 34.97 -8.74
C GLU A 316 7.33 36.11 -8.93
N LEU A 317 7.31 37.06 -7.98
CA LEU A 317 6.44 38.22 -8.09
C LEU A 317 7.00 39.22 -9.11
N PRO A 318 6.15 39.79 -9.98
CA PRO A 318 6.60 40.77 -10.96
C PRO A 318 7.00 42.08 -10.29
N ALA A 319 7.92 42.81 -10.92
CA ALA A 319 8.41 44.09 -10.41
C ALA A 319 7.33 45.20 -10.39
N LYS A 320 6.29 45.07 -11.22
CA LYS A 320 5.20 46.06 -11.32
C LYS A 320 3.85 45.49 -10.92
N LYS A 321 3.13 46.24 -10.10
CA LYS A 321 1.74 45.98 -9.68
C LYS A 321 0.81 45.58 -10.84
N ALA A 322 0.91 46.28 -11.98
CA ALA A 322 0.05 46.05 -13.14
C ALA A 322 0.28 44.68 -13.82
N GLU A 323 1.45 44.07 -13.63
CA GLU A 323 1.81 42.79 -14.24
C GLU A 323 1.27 41.59 -13.44
N TRP A 324 1.08 41.74 -12.12
CA TRP A 324 0.60 40.67 -11.24
C TRP A 324 -0.75 40.11 -11.66
N LYS A 325 -1.70 40.98 -12.03
CA LYS A 325 -3.03 40.54 -12.47
C LYS A 325 -2.96 39.61 -13.68
N ASN A 326 -2.08 39.91 -14.64
CA ASN A 326 -1.91 39.10 -15.84
C ASN A 326 -1.21 37.78 -15.51
N GLU A 327 -0.21 37.81 -14.62
CA GLU A 327 0.50 36.60 -14.20
C GLU A 327 -0.40 35.65 -13.40
N ALA A 328 -1.17 36.16 -12.44
CA ALA A 328 -2.15 35.36 -11.71
C ALA A 328 -3.26 34.82 -12.62
N ALA A 329 -3.63 35.53 -13.68
CA ALA A 329 -4.57 35.03 -14.69
C ALA A 329 -3.96 33.90 -15.53
N ARG A 330 -2.70 34.08 -15.98
CA ARG A 330 -1.93 33.09 -16.74
C ARG A 330 -1.74 31.79 -15.95
N LEU A 331 -1.28 31.89 -14.70
CA LEU A 331 -1.10 30.74 -13.81
C LEU A 331 -2.41 29.98 -13.60
N ARG A 332 -3.52 30.70 -13.37
CA ARG A 332 -4.85 30.08 -13.21
C ARG A 332 -5.31 29.35 -14.46
N GLU A 333 -5.18 29.97 -15.63
CA GLU A 333 -5.54 29.35 -16.91
C GLU A 333 -4.70 28.10 -17.16
N GLU A 334 -3.39 28.20 -16.94
CA GLU A 334 -2.46 27.09 -17.11
C GLU A 334 -2.73 25.95 -16.13
N PHE A 335 -3.02 26.26 -14.86
CA PHE A 335 -3.33 25.26 -13.83
C PHE A 335 -4.64 24.54 -14.14
N LEU A 336 -5.69 25.27 -14.53
CA LEU A 336 -6.95 24.68 -14.97
C LEU A 336 -6.74 23.76 -16.17
N ALA A 337 -5.95 24.17 -17.17
CA ALA A 337 -5.72 23.38 -18.37
C ALA A 337 -4.84 22.15 -18.12
N ARG A 338 -3.76 22.29 -17.35
CA ARG A 338 -2.72 21.26 -17.19
C ARG A 338 -2.86 20.41 -15.94
N VAL A 339 -3.70 20.79 -14.98
CA VAL A 339 -3.90 20.00 -13.73
C VAL A 339 -5.34 19.52 -13.61
N ILE A 340 -6.33 20.36 -13.94
CA ILE A 340 -7.75 20.01 -13.74
C ILE A 340 -8.38 19.38 -14.97
N TYR A 341 -8.29 20.02 -16.13
CA TYR A 341 -9.10 19.69 -17.31
C TYR A 341 -8.38 18.77 -18.30
N GLN A 342 -7.51 17.88 -17.82
CA GLN A 342 -6.84 16.88 -18.65
C GLN A 342 -7.77 15.70 -18.97
N GLY A 343 -7.70 15.18 -20.20
CA GLY A 343 -8.51 14.05 -20.67
C GLY A 343 -10.01 14.34 -20.71
N GLU A 344 -10.83 13.38 -20.27
CA GLU A 344 -12.30 13.50 -20.26
C GLU A 344 -12.80 14.62 -19.33
N ALA A 345 -11.96 15.07 -18.38
CA ALA A 345 -12.29 16.18 -17.49
C ALA A 345 -12.57 17.49 -18.23
N ALA A 346 -12.00 17.67 -19.44
CA ALA A 346 -12.33 18.80 -20.31
C ALA A 346 -13.80 18.77 -20.76
N ALA A 347 -14.34 17.59 -21.08
CA ALA A 347 -15.74 17.42 -21.43
C ALA A 347 -16.65 17.57 -20.19
N TRP A 348 -16.23 17.05 -19.04
CA TRP A 348 -16.96 17.21 -17.79
C TRP A 348 -17.12 18.67 -17.35
N ARG A 349 -16.12 19.52 -17.63
CA ARG A 349 -16.19 20.97 -17.40
C ARG A 349 -17.38 21.63 -18.09
N ASP A 350 -17.78 21.14 -19.27
CA ASP A 350 -18.84 21.72 -20.08
C ASP A 350 -20.18 20.96 -19.93
N ALA A 351 -20.20 19.88 -19.14
CA ALA A 351 -21.41 19.09 -18.90
C ALA A 351 -22.49 19.91 -18.18
N GLU A 352 -23.75 19.68 -18.57
CA GLU A 352 -24.92 20.31 -17.96
C GLU A 352 -25.04 19.90 -16.49
N VAL A 353 -25.24 20.89 -15.61
CA VAL A 353 -25.43 20.65 -14.18
C VAL A 353 -26.89 20.37 -13.91
N LYS A 354 -27.20 19.16 -13.44
CA LYS A 354 -28.53 18.84 -12.92
C LYS A 354 -28.56 19.07 -11.41
N VAL A 355 -29.64 19.68 -10.93
CA VAL A 355 -29.87 19.93 -9.51
C VAL A 355 -31.27 19.47 -9.13
N GLU A 356 -31.39 18.82 -7.98
CA GLU A 356 -32.66 18.39 -7.42
C GLU A 356 -32.79 18.89 -5.98
N TRP A 357 -33.90 19.57 -5.71
CA TRP A 357 -34.24 20.12 -4.40
C TRP A 357 -35.27 19.23 -3.71
N PHE A 358 -35.11 19.05 -2.40
CA PHE A 358 -35.97 18.20 -1.58
C PHE A 358 -36.66 19.00 -0.48
N ASN A 359 -37.14 18.28 0.54
CA ASN A 359 -37.83 18.88 1.66
C ASN A 359 -36.95 19.92 2.39
N THR A 360 -37.64 20.90 2.97
CA THR A 360 -37.05 21.94 3.80
C THR A 360 -37.33 21.61 5.27
N ILE A 361 -36.32 21.78 6.12
CA ILE A 361 -36.45 21.77 7.57
C ILE A 361 -36.59 23.23 8.01
N ASP A 362 -37.73 23.57 8.59
CA ASP A 362 -38.06 24.91 9.06
C ASP A 362 -38.72 24.81 10.44
N GLU A 363 -38.03 25.32 11.45
CA GLU A 363 -38.45 25.26 12.86
C GLU A 363 -38.63 26.67 13.47
N GLY A 364 -38.61 27.73 12.65
CA GLY A 364 -38.76 29.12 13.14
C GLY A 364 -37.58 29.64 13.95
N ASN A 365 -36.37 29.15 13.65
CA ASN A 365 -35.13 29.46 14.36
C ASN A 365 -34.31 30.59 13.69
N GLY A 366 -34.90 31.43 12.82
CA GLY A 366 -34.18 32.47 12.08
C GLY A 366 -33.47 31.99 10.81
N TYR A 367 -33.59 30.71 10.48
CA TYR A 367 -33.07 30.08 9.27
C TYR A 367 -33.88 28.81 8.93
N ARG A 368 -33.70 28.31 7.69
CA ARG A 368 -34.24 27.02 7.24
C ARG A 368 -33.17 26.23 6.48
N ILE A 369 -33.26 24.90 6.52
CA ILE A 369 -32.33 24.00 5.83
C ILE A 369 -33.04 23.40 4.62
N LYS A 370 -32.62 23.79 3.41
CA LYS A 370 -33.07 23.16 2.16
C LYS A 370 -32.09 22.06 1.77
N LYS A 371 -32.60 20.84 1.60
CA LYS A 371 -31.81 19.70 1.12
C LYS A 371 -31.74 19.71 -0.40
N PHE A 372 -30.58 19.42 -0.96
CA PHE A 372 -30.43 19.28 -2.41
C PHE A 372 -29.33 18.28 -2.77
N ARG A 373 -29.37 17.78 -4.00
CA ARG A 373 -28.25 17.08 -4.63
C ARG A 373 -28.00 17.67 -6.01
N TYR A 374 -26.79 17.52 -6.50
CA TYR A 374 -26.45 17.96 -7.84
C TYR A 374 -25.47 17.03 -8.51
N GLU A 375 -25.57 16.93 -9.83
CA GLU A 375 -24.71 16.13 -10.68
C GLU A 375 -23.41 16.92 -10.92
N ALA A 376 -22.34 16.56 -10.20
CA ALA A 376 -21.03 17.18 -10.35
C ALA A 376 -20.35 16.76 -11.65
N LEU A 377 -20.53 15.48 -12.03
CA LEU A 377 -20.15 14.88 -13.32
C LEU A 377 -21.30 14.00 -13.79
N PRO A 378 -21.44 13.68 -15.09
CA PRO A 378 -22.48 12.78 -15.58
C PRO A 378 -22.55 11.44 -14.81
N GLY A 379 -23.63 11.24 -14.05
CA GLY A 379 -23.87 10.09 -13.18
C GLY A 379 -23.25 10.16 -11.79
N PHE A 380 -22.45 11.19 -11.47
CA PHE A 380 -21.83 11.37 -10.16
C PHE A 380 -22.44 12.56 -9.41
N TRP A 381 -23.23 12.25 -8.38
CA TRP A 381 -24.04 13.20 -7.63
C TRP A 381 -23.45 13.47 -6.26
N ILE A 382 -23.51 14.74 -5.86
CA ILE A 382 -23.04 15.25 -4.57
C ILE A 382 -24.24 15.78 -3.79
N PRO A 383 -24.50 15.28 -2.56
CA PRO A 383 -25.51 15.85 -1.70
C PRO A 383 -25.02 17.14 -1.03
N GLY A 384 -25.95 18.05 -0.73
CA GLY A 384 -25.67 19.33 -0.10
C GLY A 384 -26.84 19.87 0.71
N LEU A 385 -26.54 20.86 1.54
CA LEU A 385 -27.50 21.57 2.37
C LEU A 385 -27.36 23.07 2.16
N LEU A 386 -28.46 23.76 1.94
CA LEU A 386 -28.53 25.21 1.97
C LEU A 386 -29.15 25.65 3.29
N TYR A 387 -28.37 26.34 4.12
CA TYR A 387 -28.85 27.08 5.27
C TYR A 387 -29.22 28.48 4.79
N GLU A 388 -30.52 28.72 4.65
CA GLU A 388 -31.08 29.96 4.11
C GLU A 388 -31.61 30.83 5.26
N PRO A 389 -31.32 32.14 5.28
CA PRO A 389 -31.90 33.07 6.23
C PRO A 389 -33.44 33.05 6.17
N GLU A 390 -34.11 33.16 7.32
CA GLU A 390 -35.58 33.28 7.36
C GLU A 390 -36.03 34.63 6.77
N VAL A 391 -35.31 35.70 7.12
CA VAL A 391 -35.50 37.03 6.53
C VAL A 391 -34.66 37.12 5.25
N VAL A 392 -35.34 36.98 4.12
CA VAL A 392 -34.72 37.04 2.79
C VAL A 392 -34.57 38.50 2.35
N ALA A 393 -33.33 38.92 2.12
CA ALA A 393 -33.01 40.22 1.52
C ALA A 393 -32.89 40.11 0.00
N ASP A 394 -33.00 41.24 -0.71
CA ASP A 394 -32.89 41.28 -2.18
C ASP A 394 -31.52 40.77 -2.69
N LYS A 395 -30.44 41.12 -1.98
CA LYS A 395 -29.06 40.67 -2.24
C LYS A 395 -28.39 40.15 -0.97
N MET A 396 -28.17 38.84 -0.94
CA MET A 396 -27.54 38.13 0.17
C MET A 396 -26.17 37.60 -0.24
N PRO A 397 -25.14 37.79 0.60
CA PRO A 397 -23.85 37.12 0.41
C PRO A 397 -24.01 35.61 0.35
N VAL A 398 -23.08 34.97 -0.35
CA VAL A 398 -23.05 33.51 -0.52
C VAL A 398 -21.80 32.96 0.12
N MET A 399 -21.91 31.91 0.93
CA MET A 399 -20.76 31.21 1.51
C MET A 399 -20.78 29.73 1.12
N ILE A 400 -19.74 29.27 0.42
CA ILE A 400 -19.51 27.84 0.19
C ILE A 400 -18.74 27.27 1.40
N ASN A 401 -19.25 26.18 1.94
CA ASN A 401 -18.80 25.58 3.19
C ASN A 401 -18.36 24.12 2.95
N PRO A 402 -17.24 23.87 2.26
CA PRO A 402 -16.80 22.50 1.99
C PRO A 402 -16.39 21.73 3.26
N ASN A 403 -16.45 20.41 3.15
CA ASN A 403 -16.22 19.46 4.22
C ASN A 403 -14.77 18.95 4.26
N GLY A 404 -14.17 18.85 5.45
CA GLY A 404 -12.94 18.07 5.66
C GLY A 404 -13.21 16.59 5.97
N HIS A 405 -12.13 15.86 6.27
CA HIS A 405 -12.06 14.40 6.50
C HIS A 405 -12.76 13.90 7.79
N HIS A 406 -14.06 14.20 7.94
CA HIS A 406 -14.87 13.63 9.02
C HIS A 406 -15.95 12.70 8.46
N ARG A 407 -16.07 11.52 9.07
CA ARG A 407 -17.04 10.48 8.64
C ARG A 407 -18.48 10.99 8.54
N GLY A 408 -18.92 11.84 9.48
CA GLY A 408 -20.26 12.43 9.45
C GLY A 408 -20.48 13.52 8.40
N GLY A 409 -19.48 13.85 7.58
CA GLY A 409 -19.62 14.72 6.42
C GLY A 409 -20.22 16.09 6.77
N LYS A 410 -21.24 16.51 6.01
CA LYS A 410 -21.96 17.79 6.15
C LYS A 410 -22.77 17.89 7.45
N ALA A 411 -23.03 16.77 8.12
CA ALA A 411 -23.82 16.72 9.34
C ALA A 411 -22.99 16.93 10.62
N MET A 412 -21.68 17.11 10.53
CA MET A 412 -20.84 17.37 11.71
C MET A 412 -21.30 18.62 12.49
N PRO A 413 -21.41 18.55 13.84
CA PRO A 413 -21.98 19.65 14.65
C PRO A 413 -21.32 21.02 14.44
N TYR A 414 -19.98 21.10 14.40
CA TYR A 414 -19.28 22.38 14.21
C TYR A 414 -19.58 23.02 12.84
N LYS A 415 -19.83 22.21 11.80
CA LYS A 415 -20.19 22.68 10.46
C LYS A 415 -21.61 23.22 10.42
N GLN A 416 -22.54 22.55 11.11
CA GLN A 416 -23.90 23.06 11.30
C GLN A 416 -23.87 24.39 12.06
N ARG A 417 -23.13 24.48 13.17
CA ARG A 417 -22.99 25.72 13.95
C ARG A 417 -22.47 26.88 13.11
N ARG A 418 -21.46 26.64 12.26
CA ARG A 418 -20.96 27.64 11.29
C ARG A 418 -22.04 28.09 10.30
N CYS A 419 -22.73 27.15 9.66
CA CYS A 419 -23.74 27.47 8.64
C CYS A 419 -24.97 28.18 9.24
N ILE A 420 -25.41 27.77 10.43
CA ILE A 420 -26.50 28.41 11.18
C ILE A 420 -26.10 29.85 11.55
N ASN A 421 -24.89 30.06 12.06
CA ASN A 421 -24.39 31.40 12.39
C ASN A 421 -24.32 32.31 11.17
N LEU A 422 -23.91 31.80 10.01
CA LEU A 422 -23.88 32.55 8.76
C LEU A 422 -25.31 32.89 8.27
N ALA A 423 -26.22 31.91 8.28
CA ALA A 423 -27.61 32.11 7.88
C ALA A 423 -28.32 33.15 8.76
N ARG A 424 -28.15 33.09 10.09
CA ARG A 424 -28.68 34.11 11.02
C ARG A 424 -28.05 35.50 10.83
N ARG A 425 -26.94 35.61 10.10
CA ARG A 425 -26.29 36.87 9.69
C ARG A 425 -26.67 37.30 8.26
N GLY A 426 -27.68 36.70 7.67
CA GLY A 426 -28.17 37.04 6.33
C GLY A 426 -27.33 36.49 5.18
N VAL A 427 -26.56 35.42 5.41
CA VAL A 427 -25.71 34.78 4.38
C VAL A 427 -26.33 33.47 3.91
N LEU A 428 -26.39 33.25 2.60
CA LEU A 428 -26.74 31.96 2.01
C LEU A 428 -25.57 30.97 2.21
N ALA A 429 -25.69 30.03 3.15
CA ALA A 429 -24.61 29.10 3.48
C ALA A 429 -24.85 27.72 2.84
N TYR A 430 -24.08 27.40 1.81
CA TYR A 430 -24.10 26.13 1.09
C TYR A 430 -23.06 25.17 1.67
N ASN A 431 -23.50 24.13 2.35
CA ASN A 431 -22.68 23.07 2.94
C ASN A 431 -22.68 21.84 2.01
N LEU A 432 -21.55 21.59 1.35
CA LEU A 432 -21.43 20.58 0.29
C LEU A 432 -20.71 19.35 0.82
N GLU A 433 -21.19 18.16 0.48
CA GLU A 433 -20.51 16.91 0.83
C GLU A 433 -19.14 16.81 0.16
N PHE A 434 -18.18 16.20 0.85
CA PHE A 434 -16.85 15.90 0.31
C PHE A 434 -16.82 14.43 -0.09
N ILE A 435 -16.11 14.11 -1.17
CA ILE A 435 -15.97 12.74 -1.67
C ILE A 435 -15.37 11.86 -0.56
N ASP A 436 -15.79 10.60 -0.46
CA ASP A 436 -15.47 9.65 0.64
C ASP A 436 -15.98 10.03 2.05
N MET A 437 -16.79 11.09 2.19
CA MET A 437 -17.35 11.52 3.47
C MET A 437 -18.88 11.45 3.49
N GLY A 438 -19.46 11.29 4.68
CA GLY A 438 -20.91 11.27 4.88
C GLY A 438 -21.59 10.25 3.98
N GLN A 439 -22.53 10.72 3.16
CA GLN A 439 -23.30 9.85 2.25
C GLN A 439 -22.54 9.34 1.02
N LEU A 440 -21.29 9.78 0.81
CA LEU A 440 -20.42 9.34 -0.28
C LEU A 440 -19.37 8.32 0.19
N HIS A 441 -19.44 7.87 1.45
CA HIS A 441 -18.50 6.93 2.03
C HIS A 441 -18.88 5.47 1.69
N ASP A 442 -18.23 4.90 0.67
CA ASP A 442 -18.50 3.54 0.19
C ASP A 442 -17.23 2.71 -0.13
N GLY A 443 -16.05 3.24 0.13
CA GLY A 443 -14.75 2.61 -0.16
C GLY A 443 -14.26 2.81 -1.61
N ASN A 444 -15.16 2.92 -2.59
CA ASN A 444 -14.83 3.19 -3.98
C ASN A 444 -14.59 4.69 -4.27
N ASN A 445 -14.95 5.55 -3.33
CA ASN A 445 -14.65 6.98 -3.34
C ASN A 445 -13.40 7.39 -2.55
N LYS A 446 -12.65 6.45 -1.96
CA LYS A 446 -11.38 6.76 -1.25
C LYS A 446 -10.53 7.71 -2.09
N HIS A 447 -9.97 8.75 -1.49
CA HIS A 447 -9.32 9.82 -2.27
C HIS A 447 -8.19 9.29 -3.17
N ASN A 448 -7.38 8.36 -2.66
CA ASN A 448 -6.33 7.70 -3.43
C ASN A 448 -6.84 6.82 -4.59
N ARG A 449 -8.15 6.58 -4.73
CA ARG A 449 -8.72 5.97 -5.96
C ARG A 449 -8.64 6.89 -7.16
N LEU A 450 -8.50 8.20 -6.95
CA LEU A 450 -8.51 9.16 -8.05
C LEU A 450 -7.46 8.86 -9.12
N VAL A 451 -6.34 8.25 -8.75
CA VAL A 451 -5.26 7.92 -9.70
C VAL A 451 -5.64 6.84 -10.72
N GLN A 452 -6.74 6.10 -10.50
CA GLN A 452 -7.31 5.23 -11.54
C GLN A 452 -7.79 6.05 -12.75
N LEU A 453 -8.23 7.28 -12.54
CA LEU A 453 -8.55 8.22 -13.63
C LEU A 453 -7.26 8.70 -14.31
N ASP A 454 -6.21 8.98 -13.53
CA ASP A 454 -4.91 9.40 -14.07
C ASP A 454 -4.35 8.35 -15.03
N LEU A 455 -4.42 7.05 -14.69
CA LEU A 455 -4.02 5.96 -15.57
C LEU A 455 -4.75 6.01 -16.93
N CYS A 456 -6.03 6.39 -16.93
CA CYS A 456 -6.87 6.61 -18.13
C CYS A 456 -6.62 7.96 -18.84
N GLY A 457 -5.61 8.73 -18.44
CA GLY A 457 -5.28 10.03 -19.03
C GLY A 457 -6.23 11.17 -18.63
N THR A 458 -7.09 10.93 -17.64
CA THR A 458 -8.07 11.91 -17.15
C THR A 458 -7.68 12.36 -15.75
N SER A 459 -7.66 13.67 -15.50
CA SER A 459 -7.24 14.18 -14.20
C SER A 459 -8.11 13.67 -13.05
N GLY A 460 -7.49 12.93 -12.12
CA GLY A 460 -8.17 12.38 -10.95
C GLY A 460 -8.59 13.43 -9.93
N VAL A 461 -7.96 14.61 -9.89
CA VAL A 461 -8.37 15.71 -9.00
C VAL A 461 -9.56 16.50 -9.56
N ALA A 462 -9.90 16.30 -10.84
CA ALA A 462 -10.99 17.02 -11.50
C ALA A 462 -12.38 16.81 -10.86
N PRO A 463 -12.80 15.58 -10.47
CA PRO A 463 -14.07 15.36 -9.77
C PRO A 463 -14.22 16.23 -8.52
N PHE A 464 -13.13 16.39 -7.74
CA PHE A 464 -13.12 17.22 -6.53
C PHE A 464 -13.30 18.70 -6.86
N TYR A 465 -12.53 19.24 -7.81
CA TYR A 465 -12.65 20.64 -8.20
C TYR A 465 -14.00 20.95 -8.86
N LEU A 466 -14.50 20.07 -9.73
CA LEU A 466 -15.76 20.25 -10.43
C LEU A 466 -16.95 20.18 -9.48
N ALA A 467 -16.93 19.30 -8.46
CA ALA A 467 -17.94 19.29 -7.41
C ALA A 467 -18.06 20.67 -6.72
N LEU A 468 -16.94 21.27 -6.32
CA LEU A 468 -16.93 22.61 -5.73
C LEU A 468 -17.42 23.68 -6.69
N LYS A 469 -16.92 23.67 -7.93
CA LYS A 469 -17.28 24.65 -8.95
C LYS A 469 -18.77 24.61 -9.27
N ARG A 470 -19.37 23.41 -9.34
CA ARG A 470 -20.82 23.25 -9.56
C ARG A 470 -21.64 23.68 -8.35
N GLY A 471 -21.16 23.37 -7.14
CA GLY A 471 -21.74 23.93 -5.92
C GLY A 471 -21.78 25.46 -5.93
N LEU A 472 -20.69 26.10 -6.39
CA LEU A 472 -20.63 27.56 -6.59
C LEU A 472 -21.58 28.05 -7.69
N ASP A 473 -21.66 27.36 -8.82
CA ASP A 473 -22.60 27.70 -9.91
C ASP A 473 -24.06 27.67 -9.42
N ILE A 474 -24.42 26.65 -8.64
CA ILE A 474 -25.76 26.51 -8.02
C ILE A 474 -26.00 27.63 -7.01
N ALA A 475 -25.01 27.93 -6.16
CA ALA A 475 -25.15 28.95 -5.15
C ALA A 475 -25.37 30.35 -5.75
N LEU A 476 -24.68 30.66 -6.86
CA LEU A 476 -24.85 31.93 -7.59
C LEU A 476 -26.11 31.97 -8.46
N SER A 477 -26.74 30.82 -8.73
CA SER A 477 -28.04 30.75 -9.41
C SER A 477 -29.22 31.08 -8.50
N HIS A 478 -29.01 31.15 -7.18
CA HIS A 478 -30.04 31.54 -6.23
C HIS A 478 -30.52 32.97 -6.54
N GLU A 479 -31.84 33.18 -6.58
CA GLU A 479 -32.44 34.44 -7.06
C GLU A 479 -31.96 35.68 -6.28
N HIS A 480 -31.70 35.48 -4.98
CA HIS A 480 -31.20 36.51 -4.06
C HIS A 480 -29.68 36.53 -3.87
N ALA A 481 -28.91 35.72 -4.62
CA ALA A 481 -27.45 35.71 -4.48
C ALA A 481 -26.84 37.07 -4.89
N ASP A 482 -25.90 37.53 -4.08
CA ASP A 482 -25.01 38.63 -4.39
C ASP A 482 -23.69 38.09 -4.94
N SER A 483 -23.54 38.15 -6.27
CA SER A 483 -22.33 37.70 -6.97
C SER A 483 -21.09 38.54 -6.67
N THR A 484 -21.22 39.66 -5.95
CA THR A 484 -20.09 40.51 -5.52
C THR A 484 -19.61 40.18 -4.11
N ARG A 485 -20.35 39.35 -3.35
CA ARG A 485 -20.02 38.93 -1.98
C ARG A 485 -20.10 37.40 -1.87
N VAL A 486 -19.03 36.74 -2.31
CA VAL A 486 -18.94 35.28 -2.41
C VAL A 486 -17.75 34.78 -1.59
N GLY A 487 -18.02 33.97 -0.58
CA GLY A 487 -16.99 33.45 0.31
C GLY A 487 -16.84 31.94 0.25
N VAL A 488 -15.69 31.43 0.70
CA VAL A 488 -15.46 30.00 0.92
C VAL A 488 -14.66 29.75 2.19
N THR A 489 -15.07 28.76 2.99
CA THR A 489 -14.37 28.39 4.24
C THR A 489 -14.58 26.92 4.62
N GLY A 490 -13.55 26.29 5.15
CA GLY A 490 -13.59 24.89 5.54
C GLY A 490 -12.35 24.47 6.33
N LEU A 491 -12.49 23.40 7.10
CA LEU A 491 -11.43 22.79 7.92
C LEU A 491 -10.75 21.63 7.18
N SER A 492 -9.44 21.44 7.31
CA SER A 492 -8.72 20.25 6.83
C SER A 492 -8.84 20.10 5.31
N GLY A 493 -9.31 18.95 4.80
CA GLY A 493 -9.73 18.81 3.40
C GLY A 493 -10.68 19.92 2.91
N GLY A 494 -11.49 20.51 3.79
CA GLY A 494 -12.31 21.70 3.48
C GLY A 494 -11.49 22.98 3.32
N GLY A 495 -10.37 23.12 4.04
CA GLY A 495 -9.42 24.22 3.87
C GLY A 495 -8.63 24.08 2.57
N TRP A 496 -8.21 22.87 2.22
CA TRP A 496 -7.66 22.54 0.90
C TRP A 496 -8.63 22.91 -0.23
N GLN A 497 -9.89 22.47 -0.14
CA GLN A 497 -10.94 22.84 -1.10
C GLN A 497 -11.16 24.36 -1.18
N SER A 498 -11.08 25.06 -0.05
CA SER A 498 -11.26 26.51 0.02
C SER A 498 -10.19 27.26 -0.77
N ILE A 499 -8.90 26.91 -0.60
CA ILE A 499 -7.83 27.58 -1.37
C ILE A 499 -7.90 27.21 -2.85
N TRP A 500 -8.21 25.96 -3.20
CA TRP A 500 -8.36 25.54 -4.60
C TRP A 500 -9.48 26.28 -5.32
N LEU A 501 -10.69 26.32 -4.73
CA LEU A 501 -11.82 27.03 -5.33
C LEU A 501 -11.52 28.53 -5.42
N ALA A 502 -11.03 29.14 -4.35
CA ALA A 502 -10.79 30.58 -4.31
C ALA A 502 -9.68 31.02 -5.27
N ALA A 503 -8.58 30.29 -5.33
CA ALA A 503 -7.46 30.63 -6.20
C ALA A 503 -7.82 30.47 -7.68
N LEU A 504 -8.60 29.43 -8.03
CA LEU A 504 -8.90 29.06 -9.41
C LEU A 504 -10.22 29.62 -9.97
N ASP A 505 -11.17 30.05 -9.13
CA ASP A 505 -12.42 30.69 -9.56
C ASP A 505 -12.53 32.11 -8.97
N THR A 506 -12.36 33.12 -9.83
CA THR A 506 -12.31 34.53 -9.41
C THR A 506 -13.65 35.09 -8.96
N ARG A 507 -14.75 34.33 -9.08
CA ARG A 507 -16.05 34.72 -8.52
C ARG A 507 -16.04 34.67 -6.99
N VAL A 508 -15.16 33.88 -6.38
CA VAL A 508 -14.93 33.92 -4.93
C VAL A 508 -14.20 35.22 -4.58
N THR A 509 -14.80 36.03 -3.72
CA THR A 509 -14.30 37.36 -3.34
C THR A 509 -13.61 37.37 -1.98
N VAL A 510 -13.86 36.38 -1.11
CA VAL A 510 -13.20 36.22 0.19
C VAL A 510 -12.97 34.74 0.50
N ALA A 511 -11.84 34.39 1.13
CA ALA A 511 -11.59 33.01 1.52
C ALA A 511 -11.02 32.89 2.94
N ASN A 512 -11.41 31.82 3.62
CA ASN A 512 -10.80 31.41 4.88
C ASN A 512 -10.53 29.90 4.91
N PRO A 513 -9.40 29.45 4.33
CA PRO A 513 -8.89 28.10 4.53
C PRO A 513 -8.47 27.89 6.00
N VAL A 514 -9.01 26.85 6.64
CA VAL A 514 -8.69 26.51 8.03
C VAL A 514 -7.92 25.19 8.07
N ALA A 515 -6.68 25.23 8.56
CA ALA A 515 -5.78 24.09 8.79
C ALA A 515 -5.90 23.02 7.69
N GLY A 516 -5.72 23.41 6.43
CA GLY A 516 -6.10 22.56 5.30
C GLY A 516 -5.05 22.38 4.21
N TYR A 517 -4.02 23.21 4.19
CA TYR A 517 -2.95 23.07 3.20
C TYR A 517 -1.63 23.64 3.70
N CYS A 518 -0.56 23.19 3.08
CA CYS A 518 0.81 23.66 3.20
C CYS A 518 1.48 23.49 1.84
N SER A 519 2.64 24.13 1.66
CA SER A 519 3.44 23.97 0.46
C SER A 519 3.91 22.51 0.27
N ILE A 520 4.13 22.11 -0.99
CA ILE A 520 4.74 20.80 -1.30
C ILE A 520 6.13 20.69 -0.67
N HIS A 521 6.86 21.80 -0.49
CA HIS A 521 8.17 21.78 0.15
C HIS A 521 8.08 21.24 1.58
N GLU A 522 7.11 21.70 2.38
CA GLU A 522 6.94 21.21 3.75
C GLU A 522 6.45 19.77 3.78
N ARG A 523 5.60 19.35 2.83
CA ARG A 523 5.16 17.94 2.71
C ARG A 523 6.32 17.00 2.41
N VAL A 524 7.30 17.46 1.65
CA VAL A 524 8.49 16.71 1.28
C VAL A 524 9.52 16.74 2.41
N SER A 525 9.75 17.90 3.01
CA SER A 525 10.86 18.14 3.96
C SER A 525 10.51 17.73 5.39
N GLY A 526 9.23 17.74 5.76
CA GLY A 526 8.75 17.34 7.07
C GLY A 526 8.67 15.82 7.27
N ASP A 527 8.56 15.40 8.52
CA ASP A 527 8.24 14.03 8.90
C ASP A 527 6.72 13.82 9.15
N ASN A 528 5.91 14.82 8.81
CA ASN A 528 4.46 14.78 8.89
C ASN A 528 3.85 13.99 7.72
N ASN A 529 2.54 13.73 7.78
CA ASN A 529 1.80 13.08 6.70
C ASN A 529 1.99 13.81 5.36
N ILE A 530 2.41 13.06 4.33
CA ILE A 530 2.61 13.53 2.95
C ILE A 530 1.29 14.05 2.34
N GLY A 531 0.15 13.52 2.80
CA GLY A 531 -1.19 13.83 2.32
C GLY A 531 -1.74 12.80 1.35
N ASP A 532 -3.04 12.85 1.15
CA ASP A 532 -3.77 12.02 0.20
C ASP A 532 -3.58 12.53 -1.24
N ALA A 533 -3.91 11.70 -2.23
CA ALA A 533 -3.74 11.98 -3.66
C ALA A 533 -4.40 13.29 -4.13
N GLU A 534 -5.51 13.74 -3.52
CA GLU A 534 -6.15 15.01 -3.89
C GLU A 534 -5.29 16.21 -3.49
N GLN A 535 -4.45 16.07 -2.46
CA GLN A 535 -3.56 17.11 -1.97
C GLN A 535 -2.21 17.14 -2.70
N ILE A 536 -1.82 16.04 -3.34
CA ILE A 536 -0.58 15.91 -4.11
C ILE A 536 -0.83 15.35 -5.53
N PRO A 537 -1.80 15.91 -6.29
CA PRO A 537 -2.21 15.31 -7.55
C PRO A 537 -1.10 15.40 -8.61
N SER A 538 -1.19 14.52 -9.60
CA SER A 538 -0.30 14.52 -10.77
C SER A 538 -0.19 15.92 -11.40
N ASP A 539 1.02 16.31 -11.78
CA ASP A 539 1.34 17.54 -12.50
C ASP A 539 1.08 18.88 -11.77
N LEU A 540 0.70 18.87 -10.48
CA LEU A 540 0.48 20.09 -9.68
C LEU A 540 1.63 21.11 -9.83
N CYS A 541 2.83 20.71 -9.43
CA CYS A 541 4.05 21.53 -9.43
C CYS A 541 4.66 21.68 -10.83
N SER A 542 4.06 21.10 -11.87
CA SER A 542 4.41 21.41 -13.26
C SER A 542 3.92 22.81 -13.68
N VAL A 543 3.02 23.41 -12.88
CA VAL A 543 2.50 24.77 -13.04
C VAL A 543 2.70 25.61 -11.78
N ALA A 544 2.31 25.09 -10.61
CA ALA A 544 2.22 25.89 -9.39
C ALA A 544 2.32 25.04 -8.12
N ASP A 545 2.74 25.66 -7.02
CA ASP A 545 2.63 25.14 -5.65
C ASP A 545 1.49 25.84 -4.89
N TYR A 546 1.15 25.38 -3.70
CA TYR A 546 0.20 26.04 -2.79
C TYR A 546 0.60 27.46 -2.40
N THR A 547 1.91 27.78 -2.43
CA THR A 547 2.40 29.15 -2.29
C THR A 547 1.89 30.05 -3.43
N HIS A 548 1.90 29.59 -4.69
CA HIS A 548 1.30 30.31 -5.81
C HIS A 548 -0.21 30.45 -5.65
N LEU A 549 -0.92 29.39 -5.23
CA LEU A 549 -2.37 29.48 -4.97
C LEU A 549 -2.70 30.55 -3.93
N THR A 550 -1.87 30.65 -2.88
CA THR A 550 -1.98 31.70 -1.84
C THR A 550 -1.72 33.09 -2.43
N ALA A 551 -0.66 33.25 -3.23
CA ALA A 551 -0.37 34.52 -3.90
C ALA A 551 -1.53 34.95 -4.82
N MET A 552 -2.08 34.02 -5.63
CA MET A 552 -3.17 34.27 -6.60
C MET A 552 -4.47 34.77 -5.98
N MET A 553 -4.59 34.75 -4.65
CA MET A 553 -5.69 35.41 -3.96
C MET A 553 -5.56 36.93 -4.02
N ALA A 554 -4.36 37.50 -3.99
CA ALA A 554 -4.13 38.94 -4.02
C ALA A 554 -4.77 39.59 -5.27
N PRO A 555 -5.59 40.64 -5.13
CA PRO A 555 -5.82 41.45 -3.92
C PRO A 555 -7.03 41.04 -3.05
N ARG A 556 -7.72 39.94 -3.35
CA ARG A 556 -8.96 39.53 -2.66
C ARG A 556 -8.69 39.16 -1.21
N PRO A 557 -9.56 39.49 -0.24
CA PRO A 557 -9.39 39.10 1.15
C PRO A 557 -9.14 37.59 1.38
N LEU A 558 -8.07 37.27 2.11
CA LEU A 558 -7.67 35.92 2.51
C LEU A 558 -7.29 35.89 3.99
N LEU A 559 -8.00 35.07 4.77
CA LEU A 559 -7.66 34.73 6.15
C LEU A 559 -7.11 33.30 6.19
N LEU A 560 -5.86 33.13 6.57
CA LEU A 560 -5.32 31.81 6.88
C LEU A 560 -5.53 31.51 8.35
N THR A 561 -6.18 30.39 8.65
CA THR A 561 -6.43 29.98 10.04
C THR A 561 -5.73 28.65 10.31
N TYR A 562 -4.95 28.57 11.39
CA TYR A 562 -4.31 27.35 11.85
C TYR A 562 -4.45 27.20 13.38
N ASN A 563 -4.14 26.02 13.90
CA ASN A 563 -4.27 25.71 15.32
C ASN A 563 -2.87 25.41 15.89
N ALA A 564 -2.50 26.06 17.00
CA ALA A 564 -1.14 26.07 17.53
C ALA A 564 -0.59 24.68 17.86
N GLN A 565 -1.46 23.76 18.27
CA GLN A 565 -1.17 22.39 18.68
C GLN A 565 -1.94 21.39 17.79
N ASP A 566 -2.04 21.69 16.49
CA ASP A 566 -2.71 20.83 15.50
C ASP A 566 -2.21 19.39 15.62
N ASP A 567 -3.07 18.49 16.08
CA ASP A 567 -2.80 17.08 16.33
C ASP A 567 -3.02 16.21 15.09
N CYS A 568 -3.17 16.85 13.92
CA CYS A 568 -3.31 16.20 12.62
C CYS A 568 -2.03 16.37 11.79
N CYS A 569 -1.93 17.45 11.00
CA CYS A 569 -0.89 17.61 9.97
C CYS A 569 -0.41 19.06 9.79
N PHE A 570 -1.10 20.04 10.39
CA PHE A 570 -0.98 21.45 10.01
C PHE A 570 -0.43 22.33 11.13
N VAL A 571 0.59 21.83 11.85
CA VAL A 571 1.23 22.57 12.95
C VAL A 571 1.90 23.85 12.40
N PRO A 572 1.43 25.06 12.77
CA PRO A 572 1.83 26.30 12.10
C PRO A 572 3.34 26.55 12.12
N THR A 573 4.03 26.18 13.20
CA THR A 573 5.48 26.37 13.37
C THR A 573 6.32 25.59 12.36
N GLN A 574 5.73 24.60 11.67
CA GLN A 574 6.40 23.74 10.70
C GLN A 574 6.05 24.06 9.26
N ILE A 575 4.88 24.65 9.00
CA ILE A 575 4.30 24.69 7.65
C ILE A 575 3.83 26.07 7.16
N LEU A 576 3.75 27.07 8.04
CA LEU A 576 3.10 28.34 7.71
C LEU A 576 4.05 29.33 7.02
N GLU A 577 5.35 29.26 7.31
CA GLU A 577 6.31 30.31 6.91
C GLU A 577 6.30 30.58 5.40
N PRO A 578 6.35 29.58 4.48
CA PRO A 578 6.35 29.90 3.05
C PRO A 578 5.04 30.53 2.56
N LEU A 579 3.90 30.13 3.13
CA LEU A 579 2.61 30.70 2.80
C LEU A 579 2.50 32.16 3.29
N GLU A 580 2.97 32.43 4.51
CA GLU A 580 3.00 33.77 5.07
C GLU A 580 3.93 34.70 4.27
N THR A 581 5.16 34.24 4.00
CA THR A 581 6.19 35.01 3.29
C THR A 581 5.69 35.41 1.90
N VAL A 582 5.14 34.46 1.14
CA VAL A 582 4.59 34.73 -0.19
C VAL A 582 3.32 35.58 -0.12
N GLY A 583 2.41 35.28 0.81
CA GLY A 583 1.16 36.03 1.00
C GLY A 583 1.45 37.50 1.29
N ARG A 584 2.29 37.80 2.29
CA ARG A 584 2.68 39.18 2.61
C ARG A 584 3.34 39.88 1.42
N ALA A 585 4.21 39.20 0.68
CA ALA A 585 4.87 39.79 -0.48
C ALA A 585 3.88 40.12 -1.61
N ALA A 586 2.93 39.23 -1.91
CA ALA A 586 1.95 39.43 -2.98
C ALA A 586 0.95 40.55 -2.66
N TYR A 587 0.49 40.64 -1.42
CA TYR A 587 -0.44 41.70 -0.99
C TYR A 587 0.26 43.05 -0.83
N GLY A 588 1.50 43.06 -0.34
CA GLY A 588 2.33 44.28 -0.26
C GLY A 588 2.67 44.86 -1.64
N LEU A 589 2.90 44.02 -2.66
CA LEU A 589 3.07 44.47 -4.05
C LEU A 589 1.85 45.27 -4.57
N LEU A 590 0.68 44.98 -4.03
CA LEU A 590 -0.59 45.59 -4.43
C LEU A 590 -1.08 46.68 -3.47
N ASP A 591 -0.32 47.04 -2.43
CA ASP A 591 -0.69 48.01 -1.39
C ASP A 591 -2.04 47.67 -0.71
N VAL A 592 -2.29 46.39 -0.44
CA VAL A 592 -3.54 45.89 0.19
C VAL A 592 -3.23 44.91 1.32
N ASP A 593 -2.19 45.18 2.10
CA ASP A 593 -1.70 44.34 3.20
C ASP A 593 -2.81 43.89 4.16
N ASP A 594 -3.77 44.77 4.46
CA ASP A 594 -4.89 44.49 5.36
C ASP A 594 -5.84 43.37 4.88
N ASN A 595 -5.78 43.02 3.60
CA ASN A 595 -6.58 41.93 3.01
C ASN A 595 -5.96 40.54 3.24
N PHE A 596 -4.73 40.43 3.76
CA PHE A 596 -4.10 39.16 4.11
C PHE A 596 -3.87 39.06 5.62
N GLN A 597 -4.55 38.11 6.26
CA GLN A 597 -4.47 37.91 7.71
C GLN A 597 -4.20 36.47 8.06
N ILE A 598 -3.59 36.28 9.23
CA ILE A 598 -3.32 34.97 9.82
C ILE A 598 -3.95 34.95 11.21
N HIS A 599 -4.69 33.89 11.52
CA HIS A 599 -5.21 33.60 12.85
C HIS A 599 -4.66 32.26 13.34
N ILE A 600 -4.08 32.24 14.54
CA ILE A 600 -3.63 31.03 15.21
C ILE A 600 -4.50 30.81 16.43
N ASN A 601 -5.25 29.72 16.46
CA ASN A 601 -6.03 29.30 17.63
C ASN A 601 -5.09 28.63 18.66
N GLU A 602 -5.09 29.14 19.88
CA GLU A 602 -4.22 28.65 20.97
C GLU A 602 -4.96 27.71 21.95
N ASP A 603 -6.27 27.85 22.10
CA ASP A 603 -7.12 27.08 23.03
C ASP A 603 -8.46 26.74 22.34
N PRO A 604 -8.80 25.44 22.15
CA PRO A 604 -8.03 24.27 22.54
C PRO A 604 -6.75 24.04 21.72
N GLY A 605 -6.54 24.80 20.63
CA GLY A 605 -5.32 24.73 19.82
C GLY A 605 -5.15 23.44 19.01
N THR A 606 -6.03 22.45 19.16
CA THR A 606 -6.05 21.17 18.44
C THR A 606 -6.63 21.31 17.02
N HIS A 607 -6.63 20.25 16.22
CA HIS A 607 -7.16 20.28 14.84
C HIS A 607 -8.69 20.52 14.80
N ASN A 608 -9.11 21.79 14.78
CA ASN A 608 -10.50 22.18 14.98
C ASN A 608 -10.94 23.37 14.10
N PHE A 609 -12.26 23.60 14.06
CA PHE A 609 -12.89 24.84 13.59
C PHE A 609 -13.98 25.25 14.59
N ASP A 610 -13.58 25.36 15.85
CA ASP A 610 -14.40 25.71 16.99
C ASP A 610 -14.62 27.22 17.10
N GLN A 611 -15.21 27.64 18.23
CA GLN A 611 -15.75 28.98 18.40
C GLN A 611 -14.73 30.09 18.07
N ASP A 612 -13.51 30.02 18.60
CA ASP A 612 -12.47 31.03 18.36
C ASP A 612 -12.16 31.19 16.86
N ASN A 613 -11.97 30.08 16.15
CA ASN A 613 -11.76 30.07 14.70
C ASN A 613 -12.98 30.63 13.94
N ARG A 614 -14.20 30.30 14.37
CA ARG A 614 -15.44 30.82 13.75
C ARG A 614 -15.61 32.32 14.01
N GLU A 615 -15.29 32.81 15.19
CA GLU A 615 -15.31 34.24 15.50
C GLU A 615 -14.21 35.01 14.76
N ALA A 616 -13.04 34.40 14.54
CA ALA A 616 -12.01 34.96 13.66
C ALA A 616 -12.54 35.15 12.23
N LEU A 617 -13.22 34.15 11.68
CA LEU A 617 -13.92 34.27 10.40
C LEU A 617 -14.94 35.42 10.43
N TYR A 618 -15.82 35.50 11.44
CA TYR A 618 -16.86 36.54 11.48
C TYR A 618 -16.27 37.94 11.59
N ARG A 619 -15.21 38.14 12.38
CA ARG A 619 -14.46 39.40 12.47
C ARG A 619 -13.90 39.81 11.11
N PHE A 620 -13.29 38.86 10.40
CA PHE A 620 -12.72 39.09 9.08
C PHE A 620 -13.80 39.43 8.03
N LEU A 621 -14.92 38.70 8.02
CA LEU A 621 -16.05 38.99 7.15
C LEU A 621 -16.65 40.37 7.42
N LYS A 622 -16.77 40.77 8.69
CA LYS A 622 -17.23 42.12 9.07
C LYS A 622 -16.27 43.20 8.58
N GLN A 623 -14.96 43.03 8.78
CA GLN A 623 -13.93 43.97 8.32
C GLN A 623 -14.01 44.23 6.82
N HIS A 624 -14.33 43.22 6.02
CA HIS A 624 -14.45 43.33 4.57
C HIS A 624 -15.88 43.59 4.07
N HIS A 625 -16.77 44.10 4.94
CA HIS A 625 -18.15 44.47 4.61
C HIS A 625 -18.94 43.35 3.93
N PHE A 626 -18.67 42.11 4.32
CA PHE A 626 -19.34 40.95 3.73
C PHE A 626 -20.81 40.87 4.17
N PHE A 627 -21.09 41.10 5.46
CA PHE A 627 -22.46 41.12 5.97
C PHE A 627 -23.22 42.35 5.48
N SER A 628 -24.53 42.18 5.23
CA SER A 628 -25.40 43.31 4.83
C SER A 628 -25.66 44.28 5.99
N ASP A 629 -25.64 43.79 7.23
CA ASP A 629 -25.73 44.59 8.44
C ASP A 629 -24.32 44.96 8.93
N PRO A 630 -23.91 46.25 8.88
CA PRO A 630 -22.58 46.68 9.31
C PRO A 630 -22.41 46.65 10.84
N ASP A 631 -23.51 46.71 11.60
CA ASP A 631 -23.50 46.76 13.06
C ASP A 631 -23.49 45.34 13.68
N ILE A 632 -23.56 44.29 12.85
CA ILE A 632 -23.62 42.92 13.32
C ILE A 632 -22.41 42.54 14.17
N GLU A 633 -22.65 41.93 15.33
CA GLU A 633 -21.56 41.55 16.23
C GLU A 633 -20.85 40.27 15.73
N PRO A 634 -19.50 40.28 15.64
CA PRO A 634 -18.73 39.16 15.11
C PRO A 634 -18.43 38.08 16.17
N VAL A 635 -19.26 37.95 17.21
CA VAL A 635 -19.19 36.90 18.24
C VAL A 635 -20.18 35.79 17.94
N GLU A 636 -19.86 34.54 18.26
CA GLU A 636 -20.72 33.41 17.95
C GLU A 636 -22.10 33.53 18.64
N LEU A 637 -23.17 33.31 17.87
CA LEU A 637 -24.51 33.23 18.42
C LEU A 637 -24.66 31.90 19.17
N SER A 638 -25.33 31.94 20.32
CA SER A 638 -25.71 30.73 21.04
C SER A 638 -26.64 29.88 20.18
N ILE A 639 -26.24 28.63 19.92
CA ILE A 639 -27.01 27.63 19.18
C ILE A 639 -27.29 26.48 20.14
N SER A 640 -28.57 26.20 20.36
CA SER A 640 -28.98 25.10 21.23
C SER A 640 -28.71 23.75 20.57
N ASP A 641 -28.45 22.71 21.37
CA ASP A 641 -28.18 21.38 20.82
C ASP A 641 -29.38 20.79 20.06
N ALA A 642 -30.60 21.25 20.33
CA ALA A 642 -31.81 20.87 19.59
C ALA A 642 -31.83 21.37 18.14
N GLU A 643 -31.05 22.40 17.82
CA GLU A 643 -30.89 22.92 16.46
C GLU A 643 -29.87 22.13 15.65
N ILE A 644 -29.03 21.32 16.31
CA ILE A 644 -28.06 20.45 15.65
C ILE A 644 -28.77 19.15 15.25
N LYS A 645 -28.87 18.92 13.95
CA LYS A 645 -29.60 17.78 13.39
C LYS A 645 -28.70 16.55 13.26
N SER A 646 -29.28 15.38 13.41
CA SER A 646 -28.60 14.11 13.17
C SER A 646 -28.26 13.90 11.70
N GLU A 647 -27.39 12.94 11.40
CA GLU A 647 -27.07 12.55 10.02
C GLU A 647 -28.31 12.08 9.26
N GLU A 648 -29.21 11.34 9.92
CA GLU A 648 -30.47 10.85 9.35
C GLU A 648 -31.40 12.02 8.99
N GLU A 649 -31.57 12.98 9.89
CA GLU A 649 -32.38 14.18 9.64
C GLU A 649 -31.82 15.03 8.49
N LEU A 650 -30.51 15.03 8.27
CA LEU A 650 -29.85 15.78 7.19
C LEU A 650 -29.62 14.96 5.92
N ALA A 651 -29.98 13.67 5.91
CA ALA A 651 -29.78 12.80 4.77
C ALA A 651 -30.54 13.31 3.54
N VAL A 652 -29.85 13.33 2.39
CA VAL A 652 -30.40 13.69 1.08
C VAL A 652 -30.62 12.41 0.29
N PRO A 653 -31.79 12.17 -0.34
CA PRO A 653 -31.99 10.98 -1.15
C PRO A 653 -30.94 10.87 -2.27
N MET A 654 -30.19 9.77 -2.35
CA MET A 654 -29.16 9.53 -3.38
C MET A 654 -29.70 8.62 -4.51
N PRO A 655 -29.26 8.78 -5.77
CA PRO A 655 -29.61 7.84 -6.83
C PRO A 655 -29.07 6.44 -6.52
N ALA A 656 -29.80 5.39 -6.88
CA ALA A 656 -29.36 4.01 -6.63
C ALA A 656 -28.05 3.66 -7.34
N ASN A 657 -27.83 4.23 -8.53
CA ASN A 657 -26.62 4.06 -9.33
C ASN A 657 -25.78 5.34 -9.34
N ASN A 658 -25.61 5.96 -8.17
CA ASN A 658 -24.67 7.07 -8.05
C ASN A 658 -23.26 6.54 -8.30
N LEU A 659 -22.56 7.08 -9.29
CA LEU A 659 -21.22 6.60 -9.60
C LEU A 659 -20.25 6.86 -8.44
N THR A 660 -19.11 6.20 -8.50
CA THR A 660 -17.97 6.40 -7.62
C THR A 660 -16.73 6.79 -8.44
N LEU A 661 -15.65 7.23 -7.79
CA LEU A 661 -14.37 7.48 -8.48
C LEU A 661 -13.90 6.27 -9.30
N HIS A 662 -14.00 5.08 -8.71
CA HIS A 662 -13.67 3.83 -9.37
C HIS A 662 -14.58 3.53 -10.58
N GLU A 663 -15.90 3.68 -10.45
CA GLU A 663 -16.82 3.45 -11.57
C GLU A 663 -16.69 4.50 -12.69
N LEU A 664 -16.29 5.72 -12.36
CA LEU A 664 -15.89 6.72 -13.36
C LEU A 664 -14.70 6.21 -14.17
N ALA A 665 -13.67 5.64 -13.51
CA ALA A 665 -12.52 5.05 -14.20
C ALA A 665 -12.91 3.85 -15.07
N LEU A 666 -13.77 2.94 -14.58
CA LEU A 666 -14.30 1.81 -15.36
C LEU A 666 -15.04 2.28 -16.63
N LYS A 667 -15.78 3.39 -16.56
CA LYS A 667 -16.49 3.95 -17.72
C LYS A 667 -15.57 4.50 -18.80
N LEU A 668 -14.33 4.85 -18.49
CA LEU A 668 -13.36 5.33 -19.47
C LEU A 668 -12.81 4.17 -20.33
N ILE A 669 -12.64 2.96 -19.77
CA ILE A 669 -11.99 1.81 -20.42
C ILE A 669 -12.53 1.45 -21.83
N PRO A 670 -13.86 1.37 -22.08
CA PRO A 670 -14.36 0.95 -23.39
C PRO A 670 -13.90 1.88 -24.53
N SER A 671 -13.85 3.19 -24.27
CA SER A 671 -13.45 4.18 -25.27
C SER A 671 -11.96 4.04 -25.68
N LEU A 672 -11.10 3.70 -24.71
CA LEU A 672 -9.65 3.54 -24.90
C LEU A 672 -9.31 2.32 -25.77
N THR A 673 -10.11 1.26 -25.67
CA THR A 673 -9.92 0.01 -26.45
C THR A 673 -9.91 0.24 -27.96
N SER A 674 -10.73 1.19 -28.43
CA SER A 674 -10.82 1.53 -29.86
C SER A 674 -9.61 2.32 -30.37
N GLN A 675 -8.99 3.11 -29.49
CA GLN A 675 -7.87 4.00 -29.82
C GLN A 675 -6.52 3.25 -29.87
N ASN A 676 -6.40 2.14 -29.13
CA ASN A 676 -5.15 1.39 -28.96
C ASN A 676 -4.88 0.31 -30.04
N SER A 677 -5.47 0.40 -31.25
CA SER A 677 -5.30 -0.63 -32.29
C SER A 677 -4.04 -0.43 -33.15
N LEU A 678 -3.32 -1.52 -33.45
CA LEU A 678 -2.12 -1.48 -34.29
C LEU A 678 -2.47 -1.53 -35.79
N PRO A 679 -1.79 -0.77 -36.68
CA PRO A 679 -2.00 -0.84 -38.13
C PRO A 679 -1.52 -2.17 -38.75
N ALA A 680 -2.10 -2.56 -39.90
CA ALA A 680 -1.91 -3.89 -40.50
C ALA A 680 -0.73 -4.06 -41.50
N GLU A 681 -0.07 -2.97 -41.96
CA GLU A 681 0.96 -3.04 -43.02
C GLU A 681 2.39 -2.82 -42.52
N GLU A 682 3.38 -3.62 -42.93
CA GLU A 682 4.76 -3.62 -42.37
C GLU A 682 5.50 -2.27 -42.40
N ALA A 683 5.52 -1.55 -43.53
CA ALA A 683 6.21 -0.25 -43.61
C ALA A 683 5.53 0.82 -42.72
N THR A 684 4.20 0.78 -42.67
CA THR A 684 3.37 1.58 -41.78
C THR A 684 3.59 1.19 -40.33
N VAL A 685 3.79 -0.10 -40.03
CA VAL A 685 4.11 -0.62 -38.70
C VAL A 685 5.45 -0.09 -38.20
N PHE A 686 6.51 -0.09 -39.01
CA PHE A 686 7.81 0.45 -38.58
C PHE A 686 7.78 1.96 -38.28
N GLN A 687 7.22 2.77 -39.19
CA GLN A 687 7.04 4.22 -38.94
C GLN A 687 6.10 4.47 -37.75
N SER A 688 5.08 3.63 -37.59
CA SER A 688 4.21 3.63 -36.42
C SER A 688 4.99 3.32 -35.15
N LEU A 689 5.86 2.30 -35.12
CA LEU A 689 6.61 1.91 -33.93
C LEU A 689 7.55 3.01 -33.42
N ASP A 690 8.24 3.74 -34.31
CA ASP A 690 9.07 4.87 -33.87
C ASP A 690 8.23 6.01 -33.29
N ARG A 691 7.08 6.32 -33.91
CA ARG A 691 6.11 7.27 -33.37
C ARG A 691 5.54 6.81 -32.03
N GLN A 692 5.23 5.52 -31.89
CA GLN A 692 4.73 4.92 -30.66
C GLN A 692 5.80 4.96 -29.56
N ARG A 693 7.08 4.71 -29.88
CA ARG A 693 8.18 4.88 -28.90
C ARG A 693 8.36 6.32 -28.47
N GLN A 694 8.26 7.28 -29.39
CA GLN A 694 8.30 8.71 -29.05
C GLN A 694 7.13 9.11 -28.15
N LEU A 695 5.93 8.61 -28.45
CA LEU A 695 4.74 8.83 -27.64
C LEU A 695 4.87 8.19 -26.25
N LEU A 696 5.24 6.91 -26.16
CA LEU A 696 5.47 6.20 -24.91
C LEU A 696 6.53 6.92 -24.06
N ASN A 697 7.65 7.33 -24.65
CA ASN A 697 8.71 8.07 -23.96
C ASN A 697 8.22 9.41 -23.41
N LYS A 698 7.30 10.08 -24.12
CA LYS A 698 6.65 11.31 -23.67
C LYS A 698 5.68 11.05 -22.51
N ILE A 699 4.87 10.00 -22.57
CA ILE A 699 3.89 9.65 -21.53
C ILE A 699 4.61 9.30 -20.22
N VAL A 700 5.59 8.39 -20.29
CA VAL A 700 6.35 8.00 -19.11
C VAL A 700 7.37 9.05 -18.70
N GLN A 701 7.51 10.16 -19.43
CA GLN A 701 8.45 11.25 -19.16
C GLN A 701 9.84 10.76 -18.76
N ARG A 702 10.40 9.85 -19.56
CA ARG A 702 11.63 9.15 -19.21
C ARG A 702 12.84 10.09 -19.28
N PRO A 703 13.57 10.33 -18.16
CA PRO A 703 14.82 11.08 -18.18
C PRO A 703 15.96 10.27 -18.81
N HIS A 704 17.01 10.95 -19.27
CA HIS A 704 18.25 10.30 -19.66
C HIS A 704 19.21 10.26 -18.48
N TYR A 705 19.71 9.08 -18.12
CA TYR A 705 20.65 8.89 -17.01
C TYR A 705 21.92 8.20 -17.45
N ASP A 706 23.05 8.68 -16.93
CA ASP A 706 24.33 7.98 -16.96
C ASP A 706 24.55 7.21 -15.66
N VAL A 707 25.43 6.20 -15.70
CA VAL A 707 25.82 5.41 -14.54
C VAL A 707 27.27 5.72 -14.15
N LYS A 708 27.48 6.03 -12.88
CA LYS A 708 28.80 6.04 -12.23
C LYS A 708 28.87 4.90 -11.21
N PRO A 709 29.62 3.82 -11.49
CA PRO A 709 29.72 2.70 -10.57
C PRO A 709 30.61 3.05 -9.37
N GLU A 710 30.12 2.82 -8.17
CA GLU A 710 30.90 2.79 -6.93
C GLU A 710 31.04 1.32 -6.50
N PHE A 711 32.28 0.84 -6.44
CA PHE A 711 32.59 -0.51 -6.02
C PHE A 711 32.44 -0.64 -4.49
N PHE A 712 31.74 -1.68 -4.05
CA PHE A 712 31.55 -1.96 -2.62
C PHE A 712 32.48 -3.08 -2.14
N GLU A 713 32.28 -4.30 -2.63
CA GLU A 713 33.04 -5.48 -2.23
C GLU A 713 33.10 -6.50 -3.38
N ARG A 714 34.12 -7.37 -3.36
CA ARG A 714 34.22 -8.53 -4.25
C ARG A 714 34.65 -9.75 -3.47
N GLU A 715 33.91 -10.83 -3.65
CA GLU A 715 34.27 -12.17 -3.17
C GLU A 715 34.59 -13.05 -4.37
N GLN A 716 35.80 -13.60 -4.41
CA GLN A 716 36.21 -14.53 -5.45
C GLN A 716 36.13 -15.96 -4.91
N LEU A 717 35.17 -16.72 -5.43
CA LEU A 717 35.00 -18.15 -5.14
C LEU A 717 35.56 -18.99 -6.29
N LYS A 718 35.73 -20.29 -6.06
CA LYS A 718 36.34 -21.20 -7.05
C LYS A 718 35.65 -21.21 -8.42
N GLU A 719 34.32 -21.04 -8.46
CA GLU A 719 33.53 -21.15 -9.69
C GLU A 719 32.85 -19.84 -10.13
N ILE A 720 32.85 -18.82 -9.26
CA ILE A 720 32.12 -17.56 -9.49
C ILE A 720 32.82 -16.40 -8.79
N THR A 721 32.78 -15.23 -9.44
CA THR A 721 33.10 -13.94 -8.83
C THR A 721 31.80 -13.24 -8.46
N ILE A 722 31.66 -12.83 -7.20
CA ILE A 722 30.54 -12.02 -6.73
C ILE A 722 31.06 -10.60 -6.52
N SER A 723 30.48 -9.61 -7.19
CA SER A 723 30.82 -8.19 -7.03
C SER A 723 29.59 -7.40 -6.60
N GLN A 724 29.74 -6.53 -5.62
CA GLN A 724 28.67 -5.66 -5.13
C GLN A 724 28.97 -4.22 -5.53
N TRP A 725 27.94 -3.55 -6.02
CA TRP A 725 28.04 -2.20 -6.57
C TRP A 725 26.95 -1.30 -6.01
N ARG A 726 27.31 -0.04 -5.84
CA ARG A 726 26.38 1.08 -5.70
C ARG A 726 26.46 1.87 -6.99
N LEU A 727 25.43 1.78 -7.81
CA LEU A 727 25.39 2.52 -9.07
C LEU A 727 24.76 3.89 -8.81
N ASN A 728 25.55 4.95 -8.95
CA ASN A 728 25.00 6.31 -8.96
C ASN A 728 24.40 6.56 -10.35
N VAL A 729 23.08 6.69 -10.42
CA VAL A 729 22.31 6.81 -11.66
C VAL A 729 21.76 8.22 -11.78
N GLY A 730 22.16 8.92 -12.84
CA GLY A 730 21.68 10.27 -13.14
C GLY A 730 22.09 11.35 -12.14
N GLY A 731 22.99 11.07 -11.20
CA GLY A 731 23.37 11.99 -10.12
C GLY A 731 22.33 12.11 -9.00
N HIS A 732 21.22 11.38 -9.07
CA HIS A 732 20.10 11.48 -8.12
C HIS A 732 19.90 10.21 -7.31
N TRP A 733 20.13 9.05 -7.92
CA TRP A 733 19.73 7.76 -7.37
C TRP A 733 20.95 6.90 -7.09
N THR A 734 20.92 6.15 -6.00
CA THR A 734 21.90 5.08 -5.74
C THR A 734 21.19 3.75 -5.81
N ILE A 735 21.54 2.93 -6.81
CA ILE A 735 20.91 1.65 -7.07
C ILE A 735 21.86 0.52 -6.62
N PRO A 736 21.43 -0.36 -5.71
CA PRO A 736 22.24 -1.48 -5.25
C PRO A 736 22.20 -2.60 -6.29
N VAL A 737 23.37 -3.10 -6.67
CA VAL A 737 23.51 -4.18 -7.65
C VAL A 737 24.45 -5.25 -7.11
N VAL A 738 24.02 -6.50 -7.16
CA VAL A 738 24.86 -7.67 -6.91
C VAL A 738 25.09 -8.39 -8.23
N GLU A 739 26.35 -8.47 -8.62
CA GLU A 739 26.82 -9.11 -9.84
C GLU A 739 27.39 -10.49 -9.52
N PHE A 740 26.96 -11.48 -10.29
CA PHE A 740 27.38 -12.86 -10.23
C PHE A 740 27.99 -13.23 -11.59
N ASP A 741 29.31 -13.42 -11.64
CA ASP A 741 30.06 -13.70 -12.86
C ASP A 741 30.79 -15.05 -12.77
N PRO A 742 30.30 -16.11 -13.42
CA PRO A 742 30.97 -17.42 -13.45
C PRO A 742 32.36 -17.33 -14.09
N VAL A 743 33.36 -18.03 -13.53
CA VAL A 743 34.76 -18.00 -14.03
C VAL A 743 34.87 -18.45 -15.50
N ASP A 744 33.99 -19.35 -15.93
CA ASP A 744 33.86 -19.83 -17.32
C ASP A 744 32.54 -19.34 -17.97
N SER A 745 32.23 -18.04 -17.82
CA SER A 745 30.99 -17.43 -18.32
C SER A 745 30.80 -17.60 -19.83
N ASN A 746 29.56 -17.91 -20.25
CA ASN A 746 29.15 -17.94 -21.66
C ASN A 746 28.96 -16.51 -22.25
N ARG A 747 29.20 -15.48 -21.43
CA ARG A 747 29.05 -14.03 -21.68
C ARG A 747 27.62 -13.51 -21.81
N GLU A 748 26.60 -14.36 -21.81
CA GLU A 748 25.22 -13.87 -21.71
C GLU A 748 24.99 -13.18 -20.36
N THR A 749 24.45 -11.96 -20.42
CA THR A 749 24.16 -11.15 -19.23
C THR A 749 22.65 -11.08 -19.00
N TYR A 750 22.22 -11.34 -17.78
CA TYR A 750 20.84 -11.21 -17.34
C TYR A 750 20.75 -10.13 -16.26
N ILE A 751 19.77 -9.22 -16.38
CA ILE A 751 19.40 -8.26 -15.34
C ILE A 751 18.10 -8.77 -14.71
N LEU A 752 18.12 -9.00 -13.40
CA LEU A 752 17.01 -9.56 -12.63
C LEU A 752 16.38 -8.47 -11.76
N LEU A 753 15.05 -8.43 -11.80
CA LEU A 753 14.18 -7.51 -11.07
C LEU A 753 13.06 -8.30 -10.38
N SER A 754 12.67 -7.89 -9.19
CA SER A 754 11.57 -8.52 -8.44
C SER A 754 10.82 -7.49 -7.60
N ASP A 755 9.50 -7.61 -7.58
CA ASP A 755 8.63 -6.78 -6.73
C ASP A 755 8.95 -6.94 -5.23
N TRP A 756 9.54 -8.07 -4.85
CA TRP A 756 9.96 -8.38 -3.48
C TRP A 756 11.45 -8.11 -3.22
N GLY A 757 12.09 -7.36 -4.12
CA GLY A 757 13.50 -7.00 -4.02
C GLY A 757 14.46 -8.17 -4.28
N LYS A 758 15.75 -7.86 -4.38
CA LYS A 758 16.78 -8.80 -4.85
C LYS A 758 17.00 -10.02 -3.97
N GLN A 759 16.62 -9.95 -2.69
CA GLN A 759 16.69 -11.09 -1.77
C GLN A 759 15.75 -12.23 -2.17
N SER A 760 14.60 -11.90 -2.78
CA SER A 760 13.66 -12.91 -3.30
C SER A 760 14.19 -13.69 -4.52
N MET A 761 15.27 -13.22 -5.16
CA MET A 761 15.74 -13.73 -6.45
C MET A 761 16.79 -14.85 -6.33
N ILE A 762 17.00 -15.42 -5.13
CA ILE A 762 18.05 -16.43 -4.87
C ILE A 762 17.95 -17.60 -5.86
N THR A 763 16.75 -18.14 -6.06
CA THR A 763 16.51 -19.31 -6.92
C THR A 763 16.80 -18.99 -8.39
N ASP A 764 16.33 -17.85 -8.89
CA ASP A 764 16.57 -17.44 -10.28
C ASP A 764 18.04 -17.12 -10.56
N VAL A 765 18.73 -16.45 -9.62
CA VAL A 765 20.18 -16.21 -9.69
C VAL A 765 20.91 -17.55 -9.72
N ALA A 766 20.61 -18.47 -8.80
CA ALA A 766 21.26 -19.78 -8.74
C ALA A 766 21.07 -20.59 -10.03
N ARG A 767 19.87 -20.57 -10.61
CA ARG A 767 19.53 -21.23 -11.88
C ARG A 767 20.34 -20.65 -13.04
N LEU A 768 20.36 -19.33 -13.20
CA LEU A 768 21.05 -18.67 -14.32
C LEU A 768 22.57 -18.77 -14.21
N VAL A 769 23.12 -18.64 -13.00
CA VAL A 769 24.56 -18.86 -12.73
C VAL A 769 24.95 -20.31 -13.01
N ALA A 770 24.11 -21.29 -12.67
CA ALA A 770 24.35 -22.70 -13.00
C ALA A 770 24.41 -22.94 -14.51
N GLY A 771 23.63 -22.17 -15.29
CA GLY A 771 23.69 -22.11 -16.75
C GLY A 771 24.91 -21.36 -17.33
N ARG A 772 25.87 -20.94 -16.48
CA ARG A 772 27.09 -20.19 -16.86
C ARG A 772 26.83 -18.78 -17.39
N ASN A 773 25.71 -18.17 -17.02
CA ASN A 773 25.38 -16.78 -17.38
C ASN A 773 25.92 -15.80 -16.33
N ARG A 774 26.26 -14.58 -16.76
CA ARG A 774 26.48 -13.43 -15.87
C ARG A 774 25.12 -12.87 -15.43
N VAL A 775 24.96 -12.59 -14.15
CA VAL A 775 23.68 -12.17 -13.56
C VAL A 775 23.87 -10.89 -12.74
N LEU A 776 23.03 -9.88 -12.99
CA LEU A 776 22.95 -8.63 -12.22
C LEU A 776 21.59 -8.59 -11.52
N ALA A 777 21.58 -8.77 -10.20
CA ALA A 777 20.38 -8.65 -9.37
C ALA A 777 20.35 -7.26 -8.72
N LEU A 778 19.26 -6.51 -8.85
CA LEU A 778 19.19 -5.13 -8.39
C LEU A 778 17.81 -4.72 -7.85
N ASP A 779 17.79 -3.67 -7.04
CA ASP A 779 16.58 -3.05 -6.51
C ASP A 779 16.38 -1.67 -7.16
N LEU A 780 15.39 -1.50 -8.04
CA LEU A 780 15.03 -0.18 -8.59
C LEU A 780 14.33 0.68 -7.52
N LEU A 781 14.26 2.00 -7.75
CA LEU A 781 13.54 2.91 -6.83
C LEU A 781 12.12 2.38 -6.55
N GLY A 782 11.76 2.24 -5.27
CA GLY A 782 10.45 1.71 -4.84
C GLY A 782 10.43 0.20 -4.56
N PHE A 783 11.58 -0.47 -4.58
CA PHE A 783 11.71 -1.90 -4.30
C PHE A 783 12.91 -2.19 -3.41
N GLY A 784 12.82 -3.24 -2.60
CA GLY A 784 13.93 -3.75 -1.77
C GLY A 784 14.64 -2.64 -0.98
N GLU A 785 15.96 -2.55 -1.12
CA GLU A 785 16.74 -1.50 -0.43
C GLU A 785 16.53 -0.09 -1.00
N ALA A 786 16.09 0.00 -2.25
CA ALA A 786 15.82 1.27 -2.94
C ALA A 786 14.37 1.76 -2.72
N ASP A 787 13.63 1.13 -1.82
CA ASP A 787 12.31 1.58 -1.39
C ASP A 787 12.43 2.79 -0.43
N PRO A 788 11.79 3.94 -0.71
CA PRO A 788 11.73 5.05 0.23
C PRO A 788 10.88 4.79 1.48
N GLY A 789 10.01 3.76 1.50
CA GLY A 789 8.97 3.55 2.51
C GLY A 789 9.16 2.36 3.47
N SER A 790 10.40 1.97 3.81
CA SER A 790 10.64 0.80 4.68
C SER A 790 10.49 1.04 6.20
N ASP A 791 9.95 2.19 6.64
CA ASP A 791 9.69 2.45 8.06
C ASP A 791 8.19 2.24 8.36
N PRO A 792 7.81 1.15 9.07
CA PRO A 792 6.42 0.86 9.41
C PRO A 792 5.75 1.92 10.30
N LYS A 793 6.46 2.98 10.72
CA LYS A 793 5.90 4.15 11.43
C LYS A 793 5.58 5.35 10.54
N SER A 794 5.83 5.27 9.24
CA SER A 794 5.74 6.43 8.33
C SER A 794 4.61 6.26 7.30
N TYR A 795 3.86 7.33 7.05
CA TYR A 795 2.84 7.43 6.01
C TYR A 795 3.46 7.49 4.59
N ASP A 796 4.47 6.65 4.31
CA ASP A 796 5.37 6.75 3.16
C ASP A 796 4.90 5.94 1.93
N ASP A 797 3.81 5.17 2.03
CA ASP A 797 3.28 4.29 0.96
C ASP A 797 2.94 5.05 -0.35
N VAL A 798 2.82 6.37 -0.28
CA VAL A 798 2.52 7.26 -1.42
C VAL A 798 3.66 8.21 -1.77
N MET A 799 4.86 8.05 -1.19
CA MET A 799 5.97 8.98 -1.41
C MET A 799 6.38 9.08 -2.89
N LEU A 800 6.27 8.00 -3.65
CA LEU A 800 6.54 8.04 -5.09
C LEU A 800 5.52 8.90 -5.86
N MET A 801 4.31 9.14 -5.35
CA MET A 801 3.37 10.07 -5.98
C MET A 801 3.90 11.50 -6.02
N LEU A 802 4.79 11.90 -5.08
CA LEU A 802 5.41 13.23 -5.11
C LEU A 802 6.23 13.49 -6.38
N ILE A 803 6.77 12.43 -7.00
CA ILE A 803 7.41 12.52 -8.32
C ILE A 803 6.38 12.90 -9.38
N ALA A 804 5.18 12.30 -9.34
CA ALA A 804 4.07 12.68 -10.21
C ALA A 804 3.57 14.11 -9.94
N THR A 805 3.55 14.53 -8.67
CA THR A 805 3.18 15.90 -8.28
C THR A 805 4.07 16.96 -8.92
N VAL A 806 5.38 16.71 -9.04
CA VAL A 806 6.33 17.62 -9.73
C VAL A 806 6.36 17.48 -11.24
N GLY A 807 5.45 16.68 -11.80
CA GLY A 807 5.26 16.54 -13.24
C GLY A 807 6.10 15.45 -13.87
N ASP A 808 6.99 14.77 -13.14
CA ASP A 808 7.72 13.59 -13.62
C ASP A 808 6.85 12.33 -13.46
N ARG A 809 7.37 11.14 -13.78
CA ARG A 809 6.64 9.87 -13.60
C ARG A 809 7.50 8.84 -12.88
N PRO A 810 7.01 8.19 -11.80
CA PRO A 810 7.75 7.12 -11.12
C PRO A 810 8.20 6.01 -12.09
N LEU A 811 7.29 5.55 -12.95
CA LEU A 811 7.58 4.58 -14.01
C LEU A 811 8.70 5.05 -14.94
N GLY A 812 8.68 6.32 -15.34
CA GLY A 812 9.72 6.93 -16.17
C GLY A 812 11.10 6.87 -15.54
N ILE A 813 11.19 7.20 -14.25
CA ILE A 813 12.44 7.18 -13.49
C ILE A 813 12.98 5.75 -13.39
N GLN A 814 12.14 4.78 -13.04
CA GLN A 814 12.53 3.37 -12.93
C GLN A 814 12.96 2.80 -14.29
N VAL A 815 12.24 3.12 -15.36
CA VAL A 815 12.59 2.75 -16.74
C VAL A 815 13.94 3.38 -17.15
N ALA A 816 14.19 4.63 -16.79
CA ALA A 816 15.47 5.30 -17.03
C ALA A 816 16.62 4.64 -16.24
N GLN A 817 16.37 4.25 -14.98
CA GLN A 817 17.34 3.53 -14.16
C GLN A 817 17.71 2.19 -14.80
N LEU A 818 16.73 1.37 -15.17
CA LEU A 818 16.96 0.10 -15.84
C LEU A 818 17.70 0.27 -17.18
N THR A 819 17.29 1.26 -17.98
CA THR A 819 17.95 1.60 -19.25
C THR A 819 19.42 1.93 -19.07
N ALA A 820 19.74 2.82 -18.13
CA ALA A 820 21.11 3.27 -17.86
C ALA A 820 21.99 2.11 -17.35
N ILE A 821 21.45 1.25 -16.49
CA ILE A 821 22.14 0.08 -15.97
C ILE A 821 22.37 -0.97 -17.08
N ALA A 822 21.39 -1.19 -17.96
CA ALA A 822 21.55 -2.07 -19.11
C ALA A 822 22.65 -1.59 -20.08
N GLN A 823 22.73 -0.28 -20.32
CA GLN A 823 23.81 0.34 -21.09
C GLN A 823 25.17 0.18 -20.41
N TRP A 824 25.25 0.37 -19.10
CA TRP A 824 26.46 0.12 -18.33
C TRP A 824 26.89 -1.34 -18.42
N ALA A 825 25.97 -2.28 -18.18
CA ALA A 825 26.23 -3.71 -18.24
C ALA A 825 26.76 -4.16 -19.62
N THR A 826 26.21 -3.57 -20.69
CA THR A 826 26.64 -3.81 -22.09
C THR A 826 28.08 -3.34 -22.32
N ARG A 827 28.48 -2.19 -21.77
CA ARG A 827 29.87 -1.70 -21.89
C ARG A 827 30.85 -2.61 -21.15
N GLU A 828 30.47 -3.09 -19.97
CA GLU A 828 31.31 -4.01 -19.18
C GLU A 828 31.42 -5.41 -19.80
N SER A 829 30.42 -5.86 -20.57
CA SER A 829 30.40 -7.20 -21.20
C SER A 829 31.06 -7.26 -22.58
N GLY A 830 31.63 -6.16 -23.08
CA GLY A 830 32.19 -6.11 -24.44
C GLY A 830 31.13 -6.04 -25.54
N GLU A 831 30.10 -5.23 -25.33
CA GLU A 831 29.00 -4.91 -26.25
C GLU A 831 27.89 -5.97 -26.39
N GLN A 832 27.86 -6.99 -25.52
CA GLN A 832 26.73 -7.93 -25.49
C GLN A 832 25.55 -7.35 -24.71
N LEU A 833 24.41 -7.21 -25.40
CA LEU A 833 23.18 -6.69 -24.83
C LEU A 833 22.61 -7.64 -23.76
N PRO A 834 22.25 -7.14 -22.56
CA PRO A 834 21.63 -7.96 -21.53
C PRO A 834 20.18 -8.33 -21.88
N ARG A 835 19.73 -9.47 -21.34
CA ARG A 835 18.31 -9.83 -21.25
C ARG A 835 17.77 -9.38 -19.90
N VAL A 836 16.54 -8.88 -19.87
CA VAL A 836 15.86 -8.51 -18.62
C VAL A 836 14.98 -9.68 -18.19
N PHE A 837 15.02 -10.01 -16.92
CA PHE A 837 14.14 -10.98 -16.28
C PHE A 837 13.44 -10.25 -15.13
N ALA A 838 12.12 -10.14 -15.20
CA ALA A 838 11.34 -9.43 -14.19
C ALA A 838 10.23 -10.31 -13.62
N THR A 839 10.13 -10.33 -12.29
CA THR A 839 9.10 -11.09 -11.55
C THR A 839 8.19 -10.13 -10.79
N GLY A 840 6.88 -10.39 -10.87
CA GLY A 840 5.84 -9.58 -10.25
C GLY A 840 5.26 -8.54 -11.20
N PRO A 841 4.02 -8.08 -10.97
CA PRO A 841 3.31 -7.19 -11.88
C PRO A 841 3.99 -5.82 -12.06
N ARG A 842 4.68 -5.29 -11.04
CA ARG A 842 5.26 -3.94 -11.06
C ARG A 842 6.56 -3.88 -11.86
N ASN A 843 7.55 -4.71 -11.50
CA ASN A 843 8.82 -4.80 -12.23
C ASN A 843 8.63 -5.37 -13.63
N SER A 844 7.61 -6.20 -13.86
CA SER A 844 7.26 -6.63 -15.21
C SER A 844 6.82 -5.46 -16.10
N LEU A 845 6.01 -4.54 -15.57
CA LEU A 845 5.63 -3.32 -16.30
C LEU A 845 6.84 -2.43 -16.58
N ILE A 846 7.71 -2.20 -15.59
CA ILE A 846 8.95 -1.41 -15.75
C ILE A 846 9.84 -2.02 -16.83
N GLY A 847 10.10 -3.33 -16.74
CA GLY A 847 10.91 -4.06 -17.69
C GLY A 847 10.32 -4.03 -19.10
N LEU A 848 9.00 -4.23 -19.23
CA LEU A 848 8.30 -4.22 -20.50
C LEU A 848 8.36 -2.84 -21.19
N VAL A 849 8.13 -1.76 -20.45
CA VAL A 849 8.23 -0.39 -20.97
C VAL A 849 9.68 -0.06 -21.36
N ALA A 850 10.66 -0.45 -20.54
CA ALA A 850 12.07 -0.27 -20.86
C ALA A 850 12.46 -1.02 -22.13
N ALA A 851 12.05 -2.29 -22.26
CA ALA A 851 12.27 -3.09 -23.45
C ALA A 851 11.59 -2.45 -24.68
N ALA A 852 10.35 -1.97 -24.57
CA ALA A 852 9.62 -1.32 -25.67
C ALA A 852 10.33 -0.06 -26.18
N LEU A 853 10.93 0.73 -25.28
CA LEU A 853 11.66 1.96 -25.61
C LEU A 853 13.10 1.70 -26.10
N GLU A 854 13.84 0.80 -25.46
CA GLU A 854 15.28 0.60 -25.70
C GLU A 854 15.59 -0.54 -26.65
N THR A 855 15.72 -0.22 -27.93
CA THR A 855 16.06 -1.20 -28.98
C THR A 855 17.55 -1.57 -29.04
N ARG A 856 18.42 -0.78 -28.40
CA ARG A 856 19.88 -0.90 -28.50
C ARG A 856 20.57 -1.25 -27.19
N SER A 857 19.81 -1.45 -26.12
CA SER A 857 20.37 -1.71 -24.79
C SER A 857 19.76 -2.93 -24.11
N ILE A 858 18.68 -3.48 -24.65
CA ILE A 858 18.00 -4.67 -24.11
C ILE A 858 17.78 -5.68 -25.24
N ALA A 859 18.36 -6.87 -25.10
CA ALA A 859 18.31 -7.93 -26.10
C ALA A 859 16.93 -8.60 -26.19
N GLY A 860 16.22 -8.68 -25.06
CA GLY A 860 14.93 -9.35 -24.92
C GLY A 860 14.51 -9.35 -23.45
N ILE A 861 13.31 -9.86 -23.18
CA ILE A 861 12.72 -9.85 -21.84
C ILE A 861 11.99 -11.16 -21.50
N GLU A 862 12.12 -11.63 -20.25
CA GLU A 862 11.31 -12.67 -19.64
C GLU A 862 10.52 -12.04 -18.49
N LEU A 863 9.21 -12.24 -18.50
CA LEU A 863 8.29 -11.68 -17.52
C LEU A 863 7.59 -12.83 -16.79
N ARG A 864 7.52 -12.79 -15.45
CA ARG A 864 6.74 -13.73 -14.63
C ARG A 864 5.74 -12.98 -13.78
N GLN A 865 4.51 -13.49 -13.72
CA GLN A 865 3.41 -12.84 -13.00
C GLN A 865 3.13 -11.40 -13.51
N ALA A 866 3.37 -11.18 -14.81
CA ALA A 866 3.00 -9.93 -15.46
C ALA A 866 1.48 -9.85 -15.66
N ARG A 867 0.95 -8.63 -15.56
CA ARG A 867 -0.44 -8.36 -15.96
C ARG A 867 -0.62 -8.63 -17.44
N GLN A 868 -1.76 -9.16 -17.84
CA GLN A 868 -2.12 -9.33 -19.25
C GLN A 868 -2.68 -8.03 -19.83
N SER A 869 -3.22 -7.17 -18.97
CA SER A 869 -3.72 -5.85 -19.31
C SER A 869 -3.54 -4.86 -18.16
N LEU A 870 -3.28 -3.59 -18.47
CA LEU A 870 -3.32 -2.50 -17.50
C LEU A 870 -4.74 -2.22 -16.99
N ARG A 871 -5.79 -2.68 -17.70
CA ARG A 871 -7.18 -2.57 -17.25
C ARG A 871 -7.42 -3.32 -15.96
N GLU A 872 -6.70 -4.41 -15.74
CA GLU A 872 -6.78 -5.20 -14.51
C GLU A 872 -6.56 -4.34 -13.26
N ILE A 873 -5.74 -3.28 -13.36
CA ILE A 873 -5.50 -2.35 -12.25
C ILE A 873 -6.80 -1.69 -11.81
N ILE A 874 -7.62 -1.28 -12.79
CA ILE A 874 -8.92 -0.66 -12.55
C ILE A 874 -9.94 -1.75 -12.28
N GLU A 875 -10.06 -2.80 -13.08
CA GLU A 875 -11.07 -3.86 -12.91
C GLU A 875 -10.96 -4.62 -11.57
N GLN A 876 -9.75 -4.76 -11.02
CA GLN A 876 -9.50 -5.35 -9.69
C GLN A 876 -9.50 -4.30 -8.57
N ASN A 877 -9.79 -3.03 -8.88
CA ASN A 877 -9.83 -1.91 -7.95
C ASN A 877 -8.55 -1.76 -7.11
N LEU A 878 -7.38 -1.86 -7.74
CA LEU A 878 -6.10 -1.84 -7.04
C LEU A 878 -5.80 -0.47 -6.45
N LYS A 879 -4.98 -0.49 -5.38
CA LYS A 879 -4.61 0.67 -4.60
C LYS A 879 -3.32 1.31 -5.11
N VAL A 880 -3.20 2.63 -4.95
CA VAL A 880 -1.97 3.34 -5.36
C VAL A 880 -0.80 2.95 -4.47
N GLU A 881 -1.09 2.64 -3.22
CA GLU A 881 -0.17 2.11 -2.21
C GLU A 881 0.43 0.76 -2.64
N ASP A 882 -0.27 -0.02 -3.47
CA ASP A 882 0.22 -1.33 -3.94
C ASP A 882 1.24 -1.21 -5.09
N GLY A 883 1.36 -0.03 -5.73
CA GLY A 883 2.28 0.17 -6.85
C GLY A 883 2.03 1.49 -7.58
N PRO A 884 2.54 2.61 -7.07
CA PRO A 884 2.22 3.95 -7.57
C PRO A 884 2.68 4.16 -9.03
N GLU A 885 3.76 3.51 -9.46
CA GLU A 885 4.23 3.56 -10.85
C GLU A 885 3.26 2.93 -11.86
N GLN A 886 2.38 2.02 -11.42
CA GLN A 886 1.37 1.40 -12.29
C GLN A 886 0.28 2.41 -12.71
N PHE A 887 0.12 3.51 -11.97
CA PHE A 887 -0.85 4.58 -12.25
C PHE A 887 -0.23 5.73 -13.07
N CYS A 888 0.71 5.41 -13.96
CA CYS A 888 1.36 6.40 -14.81
C CYS A 888 0.32 7.15 -15.68
N PHE A 889 0.26 8.47 -15.50
CA PHE A 889 -0.76 9.32 -16.13
C PHE A 889 -0.81 9.12 -17.65
N GLY A 890 -1.98 8.71 -18.16
CA GLY A 890 -2.24 8.51 -19.60
C GLY A 890 -1.64 7.25 -20.20
N LEU A 891 -1.07 6.35 -19.40
CA LEU A 891 -0.48 5.12 -19.93
C LEU A 891 -1.55 4.24 -20.58
N LEU A 892 -2.64 3.92 -19.88
CA LEU A 892 -3.73 3.08 -20.40
C LEU A 892 -4.51 3.78 -21.53
N GLU A 893 -4.53 5.11 -21.51
CA GLU A 893 -5.14 5.90 -22.59
C GLU A 893 -4.52 5.57 -23.95
N GLN A 894 -3.19 5.37 -23.99
CA GLN A 894 -2.43 5.24 -25.24
C GLN A 894 -1.84 3.84 -25.47
N PHE A 895 -1.56 3.10 -24.39
CA PHE A 895 -0.90 1.80 -24.42
C PHE A 895 -1.51 0.83 -23.42
N ASP A 896 -1.75 -0.40 -23.86
CA ASP A 896 -2.02 -1.53 -22.97
C ASP A 896 -0.88 -2.56 -23.13
N VAL A 897 -0.83 -3.58 -22.27
CA VAL A 897 0.24 -4.58 -22.26
C VAL A 897 0.45 -5.23 -23.63
N PRO A 898 -0.59 -5.65 -24.39
CA PRO A 898 -0.39 -6.25 -25.72
C PRO A 898 0.34 -5.34 -26.71
N GLN A 899 0.11 -4.03 -26.65
CA GLN A 899 0.76 -3.03 -27.51
C GLN A 899 2.24 -2.89 -27.12
N LEU A 900 2.53 -2.83 -25.82
CA LEU A 900 3.90 -2.78 -25.32
C LEU A 900 4.67 -4.05 -25.72
N VAL A 901 4.06 -5.23 -25.61
CA VAL A 901 4.61 -6.51 -26.07
C VAL A 901 4.91 -6.46 -27.58
N ALA A 902 3.99 -5.93 -28.39
CA ALA A 902 4.19 -5.79 -29.83
C ALA A 902 5.37 -4.86 -30.17
N MET A 903 5.62 -3.82 -29.37
CA MET A 903 6.74 -2.89 -29.56
C MET A 903 8.13 -3.49 -29.24
N VAL A 904 8.17 -4.58 -28.47
CA VAL A 904 9.40 -5.33 -28.19
C VAL A 904 9.82 -6.19 -29.39
N LYS A 905 8.86 -6.77 -30.10
CA LYS A 905 9.10 -7.64 -31.27
C LYS A 905 9.90 -6.89 -32.36
N PRO A 906 10.80 -7.57 -33.10
CA PRO A 906 11.01 -9.03 -33.14
C PRO A 906 11.97 -9.55 -32.06
N ARG A 907 12.41 -8.73 -31.08
CA ARG A 907 13.27 -9.22 -29.99
C ARG A 907 12.53 -10.25 -29.14
N PRO A 908 13.24 -11.24 -28.57
CA PRO A 908 12.63 -12.27 -27.74
C PRO A 908 11.84 -11.68 -26.56
N ILE A 909 10.61 -12.16 -26.39
CA ILE A 909 9.78 -11.92 -25.22
C ILE A 909 9.19 -13.25 -24.77
N VAL A 910 9.35 -13.56 -23.48
CA VAL A 910 8.75 -14.72 -22.83
C VAL A 910 7.79 -14.21 -21.76
N LEU A 911 6.54 -14.67 -21.82
CA LEU A 911 5.51 -14.39 -20.83
C LEU A 911 5.30 -15.70 -20.06
N GLY A 912 5.77 -15.76 -18.81
CA GLY A 912 5.48 -16.85 -17.89
C GLY A 912 4.13 -16.61 -17.22
N ASP A 913 3.29 -17.64 -17.15
CA ASP A 913 1.94 -17.55 -16.61
C ASP A 913 1.92 -17.15 -15.12
N ILE A 914 0.79 -16.56 -14.72
CA ILE A 914 0.48 -16.20 -13.31
C ILE A 914 0.29 -17.48 -12.46
N ASN A 915 0.00 -18.60 -13.13
CA ASN A 915 0.01 -19.94 -12.57
C ASN A 915 1.30 -20.62 -13.01
N GLY A 916 2.07 -21.17 -12.08
CA GLY A 916 3.43 -21.68 -12.28
C GLY A 916 3.60 -22.90 -13.18
N ASP A 917 2.88 -22.98 -14.29
CA ASP A 917 3.06 -24.01 -15.32
C ASP A 917 3.88 -23.41 -16.47
N ASN A 918 5.17 -23.74 -16.48
CA ASN A 918 5.97 -23.67 -17.71
C ASN A 918 5.89 -25.05 -18.38
N ASP A 919 5.12 -25.16 -19.45
CA ASP A 919 5.25 -26.24 -20.44
C ASP A 919 6.63 -26.22 -21.12
#